data_AF-A0A350THE6-F1
#
_entry.id   AF-A0A350THE6-F1
#
_cell.length_a   1.000
_cell.length_b   1.000
_cell.length_c   1.000
_cell.angle_alpha   90.00
_cell.angle_beta   90.00
_cell.angle_gamma   90.00
#
_symmetry.space_group_name_H-M   'P 1'
#
loop_
_entity.id
_entity.type
_entity.pdbx_description
1 polymer ?
#
loop_
_entity_poly.entity_id
_entity_poly.type
_entity_poly.pdbx_seq_one_letter_code
_entity_poly.pdbx_strand_id
1 'polypeptide(L)'
;MDMAERVPFFTLFESFQAPRQLRLLLHDACAVSGVLDREARTLEVQIECGETLPQAAQDALQQMLAQQYDLRRVLLHFRGMSAQKGDSGMVWGKPFTGKVTPIRELNIKMGNAVVEGRVFKAECYETRRKGMWTLNFNITDEHGSVAVRKAMDEKEAKVLGSAVSDGMWLRIQGKVELTYDGRDIVLRPVNIMKAAHPGRQDNAPEKRVELHLHTQMSSMDALTDVGKVVKQAAAWGHPAIAITDHGTVQAFPKARDAAKGKIKVLYGVEGYYVNNLDDRIAVHGAQDQDFDDEIVCFDIETTGLKVTREAITEIGAVVLKNGKITETFQTFVNPGRRLTPEIIGLTGITDAMLADAPSLKEALTAFLQFVNGRVLAAHNAEFDISFIRAGCRKVGLEFEPTYIDSLILAQNLLPELHKYKLDIVAEHLDLPAFNHHRASDDAGMVGYMLVPFFEKMRRELGISRLQEINGEMEKLRPLGGGSRHPKHIIILAKNKLGLKHLYQLVSASNLKYFKRYPIIPKTELVAHREGLIIGSACEAGELFRAVADHKDWAELRRIASFYDYLEIQPICNNMFMLRNGTVQSEEELRELNRTIVRLGRELGKPVCATGDVHFQEPEDEVYRHILLASKKFADADAPLPIYFKTTEEMLEEFAYLGQEEAHRVVIDDPRSIADRIEEIELLPPGRLFPPRLENSEQELHDKVWNKCHELYGDEPPQLVVDRLNVELKSILGKYDVVYMSAQKLVQRSLENGYLVGSRGSVGSSLVAYMSGITEVNSLPPHYRCPKCRHTEFVTDGSYGCGADMPDKECPECGTKYVKDGFDIPFETFLGYGGGKVPDIDLNFSGEYQARAHQHAIEMFGKTQVFRAGTIGTLAEKTAFGMVKKYLEERGESAGNAELDRLTLGCVGVRRTTGQHPGGLVVVPDDMDVEDFTAVQHPADDPDSDTVTTHFEYHCMEDNLLKLDMLGHDDPTMIRMLEDLTGVNARAIPLDDPDTMSIFTSSKVLGFENDEILGPTGAVAIPEFNTRFTRGMLMDTMPKDFNTLVRLSGFSHGTDVWLGNARDLIVGGTASVLETVGCRDDIMLYLISMGLDPKMSFKIMEAVRKGKVKKGGFQEGWEEAMREHQVPDWYIGSLAKIGYLFPKAHAVA
;
A
#
# COMPACT_ATOMS: atom_id res chain seq x y z
N MET A 1 15.08 10.21 28.98
CA MET A 1 14.97 11.49 28.25
C MET A 1 16.39 11.94 28.00
N ASP A 2 16.90 11.76 26.79
CA ASP A 2 18.24 12.20 26.39
C ASP A 2 18.15 12.78 24.97
N MET A 3 17.95 14.10 24.92
CA MET A 3 18.49 15.01 23.91
C MET A 3 18.58 16.36 24.61
N ALA A 4 19.78 16.82 24.95
CA ALA A 4 20.01 18.07 25.67
C ALA A 4 19.65 19.27 24.77
N GLU A 5 18.66 20.06 25.17
CA GLU A 5 18.33 21.35 24.55
C GLU A 5 19.52 22.32 24.73
N ARG A 6 20.02 22.90 23.62
CA ARG A 6 21.03 23.97 23.67
C ARG A 6 20.32 25.28 24.00
N VAL A 7 20.62 25.87 25.15
CA VAL A 7 19.99 27.13 25.61
C VAL A 7 20.96 28.30 25.41
N PRO A 8 20.64 29.36 24.66
CA PRO A 8 21.52 30.52 24.52
C PRO A 8 21.90 31.13 25.88
N PHE A 9 23.15 31.55 26.05
CA PHE A 9 23.71 32.01 27.33
C PHE A 9 22.92 33.17 27.94
N PHE A 10 22.54 34.15 27.11
CA PHE A 10 21.74 35.28 27.56
C PHE A 10 20.26 34.94 27.76
N THR A 11 19.78 33.79 27.29
CA THR A 11 18.46 33.27 27.64
C THR A 11 18.51 32.58 29.00
N LEU A 12 19.55 31.79 29.27
CA LEU A 12 19.75 31.17 30.60
C LEU A 12 19.97 32.22 31.70
N PHE A 13 20.67 33.31 31.38
CA PHE A 13 20.95 34.41 32.28
C PHE A 13 20.25 35.70 31.84
N GLU A 14 18.94 35.65 31.60
CA GLU A 14 18.14 36.75 31.02
C GLU A 14 18.30 38.10 31.73
N SER A 15 18.44 38.12 33.05
CA SER A 15 18.61 39.37 33.80
C SER A 15 20.04 39.94 33.75
N PHE A 16 21.02 39.16 33.27
CA PHE A 16 22.45 39.50 33.33
C PHE A 16 22.83 40.59 32.33
N GLN A 17 23.26 41.75 32.85
CA GLN A 17 23.74 42.84 32.02
C GLN A 17 25.26 42.76 31.86
N ALA A 18 25.71 42.02 30.85
CA ALA A 18 27.13 41.91 30.53
C ALA A 18 27.71 43.23 29.98
N PRO A 19 28.92 43.64 30.41
CA PRO A 19 29.69 44.70 29.75
C PRO A 19 29.83 44.45 28.25
N ARG A 20 29.86 45.52 27.44
CA ARG A 20 29.88 45.43 25.96
C ARG A 20 30.95 44.49 25.41
N GLN A 21 32.13 44.42 26.04
CA GLN A 21 33.22 43.53 25.64
C GLN A 21 32.89 42.05 25.88
N LEU A 22 32.24 41.69 27.00
CA LEU A 22 31.79 40.33 27.28
C LEU A 22 30.60 39.93 26.42
N ARG A 23 29.71 40.88 26.08
CA ARG A 23 28.55 40.62 25.22
C ARG A 23 28.94 40.22 23.80
N LEU A 24 30.04 40.77 23.28
CA LEU A 24 30.62 40.36 21.99
C LEU A 24 31.22 38.95 22.07
N LEU A 25 31.95 38.65 23.15
CA LEU A 25 32.59 37.34 23.34
C LEU A 25 31.61 36.19 23.60
N LEU A 26 30.37 36.49 24.04
CA LEU A 26 29.36 35.49 24.41
C LEU A 26 28.14 35.49 23.48
N HIS A 27 28.20 36.18 22.34
CA HIS A 27 27.04 36.39 21.46
C HIS A 27 26.49 35.09 20.86
N ASP A 28 27.33 34.08 20.70
CA ASP A 28 27.03 32.75 20.16
C ASP A 28 27.10 31.64 21.24
N ALA A 29 27.34 32.02 22.50
CA ALA A 29 27.51 31.06 23.60
C ALA A 29 26.19 30.37 23.96
N CYS A 30 26.20 29.05 24.12
CA CYS A 30 25.05 28.23 24.51
C CYS A 30 25.40 27.31 25.68
N ALA A 31 24.51 27.21 26.66
CA ALA A 31 24.57 26.19 27.69
C ALA A 31 24.08 24.85 27.13
N VAL A 32 24.89 23.80 27.30
CA VAL A 32 24.59 22.44 26.80
C VAL A 32 24.26 21.45 27.91
N SER A 33 24.67 21.75 29.14
CA SER A 33 24.27 21.02 30.34
C SER A 33 24.54 21.88 31.57
N GLY A 34 23.81 21.69 32.66
CA GLY A 34 24.13 22.33 33.93
C GLY A 34 23.45 21.68 35.13
N VAL A 35 24.04 21.86 36.31
CA VAL A 35 23.53 21.38 37.60
C VAL A 35 23.45 22.57 38.54
N LEU A 36 22.25 22.80 39.09
CA LEU A 36 22.01 23.79 40.14
C LEU A 36 21.77 23.07 41.47
N ASP A 37 22.67 23.27 42.42
CA ASP A 37 22.46 22.87 43.81
C ASP A 37 21.84 24.05 44.58
N ARG A 38 20.55 23.92 44.91
CA ARG A 38 19.78 24.95 45.60
C ARG A 38 20.17 25.09 47.08
N GLU A 39 20.62 24.03 47.74
CA GLU A 39 21.01 24.06 49.15
C GLU A 39 22.42 24.66 49.32
N ALA A 40 23.36 24.26 48.47
CA ALA A 40 24.72 24.81 48.48
C ALA A 40 24.80 26.20 47.83
N ARG A 41 23.75 26.63 47.12
CA ARG A 41 23.69 27.84 46.28
C ARG A 41 24.82 27.88 45.26
N THR A 42 25.05 26.75 44.58
CA THR A 42 26.10 26.62 43.57
C THR A 42 25.51 26.21 42.23
N LEU A 43 26.01 26.83 41.16
CA LEU A 43 25.62 26.53 39.79
C LEU A 43 26.84 26.11 38.98
N GLU A 44 26.76 24.98 38.30
CA GLU A 44 27.80 24.48 37.41
C GLU A 44 27.21 24.25 36.02
N VAL A 45 27.75 24.92 34.99
CA VAL A 45 27.20 24.89 33.62
C VAL A 45 28.31 24.64 32.61
N GLN A 46 28.09 23.74 31.67
CA GLN A 46 28.91 23.62 30.46
C GLN A 46 28.41 24.59 29.40
N ILE A 47 29.29 25.47 28.96
CA ILE A 47 29.03 26.48 27.93
C ILE A 47 29.84 26.14 26.69
N GLU A 48 29.17 26.05 25.54
CA GLU A 48 29.81 26.03 24.23
C GLU A 48 29.84 27.45 23.66
N CYS A 49 31.00 27.90 23.20
CA CYS A 49 31.21 29.24 22.66
C CYS A 49 32.19 29.18 21.47
N GLY A 50 31.95 29.95 20.41
CA GLY A 50 32.81 29.96 19.22
C GLY A 50 34.15 30.64 19.44
N GLU A 51 34.21 31.60 20.35
CA GLU A 51 35.45 32.29 20.75
C GLU A 51 35.97 31.81 22.13
N THR A 52 37.28 31.62 22.25
CA THR A 52 37.92 31.27 23.52
C THR A 52 37.98 32.48 24.44
N LEU A 53 37.22 32.47 25.54
CA LEU A 53 37.34 33.52 26.56
C LEU A 53 38.67 33.37 27.35
N PRO A 54 39.46 34.43 27.53
CA PRO A 54 40.62 34.42 28.43
C PRO A 54 40.22 34.04 29.85
N GLN A 55 41.07 33.29 30.59
CA GLN A 55 40.77 32.82 31.95
C GLN A 55 40.33 33.95 32.89
N ALA A 56 41.00 35.10 32.83
CA ALA A 56 40.65 36.27 33.64
C ALA A 56 39.23 36.81 33.35
N ALA A 57 38.74 36.67 32.11
CA ALA A 57 37.38 37.05 31.73
C ALA A 57 36.35 36.01 32.19
N GLN A 58 36.70 34.72 32.18
CA GLN A 58 35.85 33.66 32.73
C GLN A 58 35.69 33.79 34.24
N ASP A 59 36.78 34.06 34.97
CA ASP A 59 36.75 34.27 36.42
C ASP A 59 35.92 35.49 36.79
N ALA A 60 36.06 36.60 36.05
CA ALA A 60 35.25 37.79 36.24
C ALA A 60 33.75 37.53 35.96
N LEU A 61 33.44 36.84 34.86
CA LEU A 61 32.06 36.49 34.49
C LEU A 61 31.38 35.61 35.56
N GLN A 62 32.09 34.59 36.06
CA GLN A 62 31.59 33.72 37.12
C GLN A 62 31.31 34.50 38.41
N GLN A 63 32.18 35.44 38.79
CA GLN A 63 31.95 36.31 39.96
C GLN A 63 30.74 37.24 39.76
N MET A 64 30.61 37.85 38.58
CA MET A 64 29.49 38.73 38.27
C MET A 64 28.15 37.99 38.31
N LEU A 65 28.10 36.77 37.76
CA LEU A 65 26.90 35.92 37.82
C LEU A 65 26.61 35.47 39.25
N ALA A 66 27.64 35.07 40.01
CA ALA A 66 27.47 34.67 41.40
C ALA A 66 26.89 35.81 42.24
N GLN A 67 27.37 37.04 42.04
CA GLN A 67 26.86 38.22 42.73
C GLN A 67 25.44 38.58 42.29
N GLN A 68 25.14 38.55 40.99
CA GLN A 68 23.86 38.99 40.47
C GLN A 68 22.71 38.02 40.80
N TYR A 69 22.97 36.72 40.78
CA TYR A 69 21.97 35.68 41.06
C TYR A 69 22.00 35.18 42.51
N ASP A 70 22.75 35.88 43.39
CA ASP A 70 22.90 35.54 44.80
C ASP A 70 23.33 34.06 44.99
N LEU A 71 24.37 33.63 44.27
CA LEU A 71 24.95 32.30 44.35
C LEU A 71 26.29 32.34 45.07
N ARG A 72 26.58 31.30 45.85
CA ARG A 72 27.84 31.16 46.59
C ARG A 72 29.02 30.87 45.66
N ARG A 73 28.76 30.17 44.55
CA ARG A 73 29.74 29.86 43.51
C ARG A 73 29.04 29.58 42.17
N VAL A 74 29.57 30.14 41.09
CA VAL A 74 29.21 29.77 39.72
C VAL A 74 30.46 29.20 39.05
N LEU A 75 30.35 28.01 38.47
CA LEU A 75 31.38 27.35 37.68
C LEU A 75 30.90 27.23 36.24
N LEU A 76 31.57 27.93 35.33
CA LEU A 76 31.32 27.86 33.90
C LEU A 76 32.46 27.10 33.24
N HIS A 77 32.15 25.92 32.70
CA HIS A 77 33.10 25.13 31.92
C HIS A 77 32.94 25.49 30.46
N PHE A 78 33.83 26.33 29.96
CA PHE A 78 33.88 26.67 28.55
C PHE A 78 34.50 25.51 27.79
N ARG A 79 33.67 24.78 27.05
CA ARG A 79 34.15 23.96 25.96
C ARG A 79 34.19 24.89 24.77
N GLY A 80 35.38 25.18 24.25
CA GLY A 80 35.45 25.78 22.92
C GLY A 80 34.58 24.91 22.02
N MET A 81 33.68 25.52 21.24
CA MET A 81 33.13 24.79 20.11
C MET A 81 34.37 24.22 19.45
N SER A 82 34.55 22.89 19.49
CA SER A 82 35.40 22.30 18.49
C SER A 82 34.79 22.92 17.24
N ALA A 83 35.54 23.78 16.56
CA ALA A 83 35.39 23.87 15.12
C ALA A 83 35.19 22.40 14.77
N GLN A 84 33.97 22.04 14.37
CA GLN A 84 33.78 20.75 13.73
C GLN A 84 34.96 20.77 12.78
N LYS A 85 35.96 19.90 13.02
CA LYS A 85 36.96 19.60 12.01
C LYS A 85 36.05 19.37 10.84
N GLY A 86 35.98 20.31 9.90
CA GLY A 86 34.96 20.29 8.88
C GLY A 86 35.05 18.88 8.37
N ASP A 87 34.00 18.08 8.57
CA ASP A 87 33.92 16.84 7.81
C ASP A 87 34.03 17.40 6.41
N SER A 88 35.16 17.16 5.74
CA SER A 88 35.54 17.90 4.55
C SER A 88 34.60 17.60 3.37
N GLY A 89 33.42 17.03 3.67
CA GLY A 89 32.57 16.21 2.84
C GLY A 89 33.32 15.04 2.23
N MET A 90 34.61 14.85 2.52
CA MET A 90 35.49 14.12 1.62
C MET A 90 35.22 12.63 1.70
N VAL A 91 34.73 12.09 0.61
CA VAL A 91 34.55 10.65 0.43
C VAL A 91 35.79 10.07 -0.25
N TRP A 92 36.36 10.77 -1.25
CA TRP A 92 37.54 10.32 -1.98
C TRP A 92 38.32 11.45 -2.64
N GLY A 93 39.65 11.36 -2.64
CA GLY A 93 40.52 12.29 -3.36
C GLY A 93 40.84 13.56 -2.57
N LYS A 94 40.85 14.71 -3.24
CA LYS A 94 41.19 16.03 -2.69
C LYS A 94 39.97 16.97 -2.73
N PRO A 95 39.89 17.95 -1.81
CA PRO A 95 38.88 19.01 -1.88
C PRO A 95 38.93 19.72 -3.23
N PHE A 96 37.77 19.93 -3.84
CA PHE A 96 37.67 20.62 -5.12
C PHE A 96 36.47 21.57 -5.14
N THR A 97 36.59 22.61 -5.94
CA THR A 97 35.53 23.56 -6.25
C THR A 97 35.41 23.67 -7.77
N GLY A 98 34.21 23.98 -8.27
CA GLY A 98 33.97 24.08 -9.71
C GLY A 98 32.49 24.21 -10.03
N LYS A 99 32.16 24.76 -11.21
CA LYS A 99 30.78 24.87 -11.66
C LYS A 99 30.17 23.48 -11.85
N VAL A 100 29.05 23.21 -11.19
CA VAL A 100 28.29 21.97 -11.38
C VAL A 100 27.68 22.01 -12.79
N THR A 101 27.91 20.93 -13.54
CA THR A 101 27.35 20.71 -14.87
C THR A 101 26.11 19.84 -14.71
N PRO A 102 24.94 20.24 -15.26
CA PRO A 102 23.77 19.37 -15.32
C PRO A 102 24.11 18.05 -16.00
N ILE A 103 23.65 16.93 -15.45
CA ILE A 103 24.03 15.59 -15.92
C ILE A 103 23.59 15.36 -17.37
N ARG A 104 22.43 15.90 -17.77
CA ARG A 104 21.93 15.85 -19.15
C ARG A 104 22.80 16.56 -20.19
N GLU A 105 23.68 17.47 -19.76
CA GLU A 105 24.58 18.24 -20.66
C GLU A 105 25.95 17.57 -20.82
N LEU A 106 26.22 16.48 -20.09
CA LEU A 106 27.48 15.75 -20.17
C LEU A 106 27.73 15.25 -21.59
N ASN A 107 28.94 15.50 -22.09
CA ASN A 107 29.39 15.00 -23.38
C ASN A 107 30.90 14.74 -23.38
N ILE A 108 31.35 13.88 -24.28
CA ILE A 108 32.74 13.39 -24.34
C ILE A 108 33.75 14.53 -24.57
N LYS A 109 33.34 15.62 -25.22
CA LYS A 109 34.23 16.75 -25.53
C LYS A 109 34.62 17.55 -24.28
N MET A 110 33.90 17.39 -23.17
CA MET A 110 34.16 18.14 -21.94
C MET A 110 35.46 17.69 -21.22
N GLY A 111 35.91 16.45 -21.45
CA GLY A 111 37.06 15.90 -20.75
C GLY A 111 36.76 15.67 -19.27
N ASN A 112 36.92 16.69 -18.42
CA ASN A 112 36.58 16.63 -17.00
C ASN A 112 35.31 17.45 -16.72
N ALA A 113 34.42 16.90 -15.89
CA ALA A 113 33.20 17.56 -15.44
C ALA A 113 33.09 17.49 -13.91
N VAL A 114 32.38 18.47 -13.34
CA VAL A 114 31.91 18.43 -11.97
C VAL A 114 30.40 18.25 -12.01
N VAL A 115 29.89 17.20 -11.40
CA VAL A 115 28.46 16.91 -11.30
C VAL A 115 28.06 16.79 -9.84
N GLU A 116 26.78 16.97 -9.56
CA GLU A 116 26.20 16.78 -8.24
C GLU A 116 24.91 15.99 -8.42
N GLY A 117 24.67 14.99 -7.58
CA GLY A 117 23.48 14.17 -7.69
C GLY A 117 23.30 13.19 -6.55
N ARG A 118 22.07 12.70 -6.43
CA ARG A 118 21.65 11.67 -5.48
C ARG A 118 22.04 10.29 -6.00
N VAL A 119 22.69 9.50 -5.16
CA VAL A 119 22.96 8.08 -5.40
C VAL A 119 21.66 7.29 -5.28
N PHE A 120 21.34 6.46 -6.26
CA PHE A 120 20.13 5.62 -6.23
C PHE A 120 20.38 4.14 -6.53
N LYS A 121 21.63 3.78 -6.82
CA LYS A 121 22.09 2.40 -7.00
C LYS A 121 23.60 2.36 -6.80
N ALA A 122 24.10 1.62 -5.82
CA ALA A 122 25.53 1.46 -5.57
C ALA A 122 25.94 -0.01 -5.37
N GLU A 123 27.01 -0.42 -6.03
CA GLU A 123 27.56 -1.77 -5.99
C GLU A 123 29.09 -1.72 -5.90
N CYS A 124 29.67 -2.50 -4.99
CA CYS A 124 31.11 -2.71 -4.88
C CYS A 124 31.42 -4.20 -4.94
N TYR A 125 32.15 -4.64 -5.97
CA TYR A 125 32.42 -6.06 -6.18
C TYR A 125 33.85 -6.31 -6.69
N GLU A 126 34.39 -7.49 -6.37
CA GLU A 126 35.65 -7.98 -6.93
C GLU A 126 35.44 -8.46 -8.37
N THR A 127 36.32 -8.05 -9.27
CA THR A 127 36.28 -8.47 -10.68
C THR A 127 36.85 -9.87 -10.85
N ARG A 128 36.71 -10.45 -12.06
CA ARG A 128 37.35 -11.74 -12.41
C ARG A 128 38.88 -11.75 -12.21
N ARG A 129 39.52 -10.58 -12.16
CA ARG A 129 40.93 -10.45 -11.81
C ARG A 129 41.04 -10.29 -10.29
N LYS A 130 41.51 -11.33 -9.63
CA LYS A 130 41.73 -11.36 -8.17
C LYS A 130 42.53 -10.13 -7.69
N GLY A 131 42.06 -9.49 -6.63
CA GLY A 131 42.61 -8.27 -6.04
C GLY A 131 42.19 -6.96 -6.73
N MET A 132 41.44 -7.03 -7.83
CA MET A 132 40.91 -5.85 -8.53
C MET A 132 39.41 -5.72 -8.28
N TRP A 133 39.01 -4.60 -7.68
CA TRP A 133 37.65 -4.27 -7.31
C TRP A 133 37.09 -3.17 -8.20
N THR A 134 35.77 -3.10 -8.31
CA THR A 134 35.06 -2.02 -8.98
C THR A 134 33.97 -1.48 -8.06
N LEU A 135 34.00 -0.17 -7.82
CA LEU A 135 32.84 0.57 -7.33
C LEU A 135 32.08 1.12 -8.53
N ASN A 136 30.81 0.76 -8.63
CA ASN A 136 29.89 1.25 -9.64
C ASN A 136 28.66 1.81 -8.93
N PHE A 137 28.31 3.06 -9.20
CA PHE A 137 27.08 3.63 -8.67
C PHE A 137 26.46 4.64 -9.63
N ASN A 138 25.13 4.73 -9.64
CA ASN A 138 24.41 5.68 -10.46
C ASN A 138 24.02 6.89 -9.62
N ILE A 139 24.20 8.09 -10.19
CA ILE A 139 23.72 9.34 -9.62
C ILE A 139 22.73 10.03 -10.55
N THR A 140 21.78 10.75 -9.97
CA THR A 140 20.84 11.61 -10.69
C THR A 140 20.80 13.01 -10.09
N ASP A 141 20.71 14.03 -10.92
CA ASP A 141 20.40 15.41 -10.53
C ASP A 141 18.90 15.72 -10.67
N GLU A 142 18.09 14.65 -10.76
CA GLU A 142 16.66 14.63 -11.04
C GLU A 142 16.23 15.09 -12.45
N HIS A 143 17.18 15.49 -13.30
CA HIS A 143 16.93 15.85 -14.70
C HIS A 143 17.74 15.02 -15.71
N GLY A 144 18.68 14.21 -15.21
CA GLY A 144 19.36 13.16 -15.92
C GLY A 144 20.15 12.27 -14.95
N SER A 145 20.72 11.20 -15.47
CA SER A 145 21.50 10.25 -14.66
C SER A 145 22.76 9.79 -15.37
N VAL A 146 23.80 9.51 -14.59
CA VAL A 146 25.08 8.99 -15.09
C VAL A 146 25.63 7.93 -14.16
N ALA A 147 26.23 6.89 -14.74
CA ALA A 147 26.95 5.88 -13.98
C ALA A 147 28.37 6.37 -13.64
N VAL A 148 28.77 6.18 -12.40
CA VAL A 148 30.09 6.53 -11.86
C VAL A 148 30.85 5.24 -11.58
N ARG A 149 32.01 5.08 -12.24
CA ARG A 149 32.78 3.82 -12.16
C ARG A 149 34.22 4.06 -11.78
N LYS A 150 34.68 3.40 -10.72
CA LYS A 150 36.08 3.42 -10.27
C LYS A 150 36.62 2.00 -10.08
N ALA A 151 37.70 1.70 -10.78
CA ALA A 151 38.52 0.53 -10.50
C ALA A 151 39.43 0.81 -9.29
N MET A 152 39.62 -0.19 -8.45
CA MET A 152 40.23 -0.07 -7.12
C MET A 152 41.01 -1.34 -6.77
N ASP A 153 41.98 -1.22 -5.87
CA ASP A 153 42.51 -2.39 -5.17
C ASP A 153 41.65 -2.74 -3.94
N GLU A 154 41.95 -3.86 -3.28
CA GLU A 154 41.19 -4.32 -2.11
C GLU A 154 41.20 -3.31 -0.93
N LYS A 155 42.29 -2.56 -0.74
CA LYS A 155 42.38 -1.58 0.36
C LYS A 155 41.50 -0.38 0.08
N GLU A 156 41.54 0.13 -1.15
CA GLU A 156 40.65 1.20 -1.61
C GLU A 156 39.18 0.77 -1.56
N ALA A 157 38.87 -0.47 -1.94
CA ALA A 157 37.51 -0.99 -1.94
C ALA A 157 36.88 -1.09 -0.55
N LYS A 158 37.67 -1.48 0.47
CA LYS A 158 37.19 -1.50 1.87
C LYS A 158 36.79 -0.11 2.37
N VAL A 159 37.53 0.92 1.95
CA VAL A 159 37.27 2.31 2.33
C VAL A 159 36.09 2.89 1.54
N LEU A 160 36.11 2.81 0.20
CA LEU A 160 35.07 3.43 -0.63
C LEU A 160 33.77 2.67 -0.68
N GLY A 161 33.83 1.33 -0.64
CA GLY A 161 32.65 0.47 -0.78
C GLY A 161 31.62 0.66 0.33
N SER A 162 32.06 1.10 1.52
CA SER A 162 31.19 1.44 2.65
C SER A 162 30.85 2.93 2.73
N ALA A 163 31.57 3.79 2.01
CA ALA A 163 31.45 5.25 2.11
C ALA A 163 30.39 5.84 1.16
N VAL A 164 29.93 5.07 0.17
CA VAL A 164 28.88 5.47 -0.78
C VAL A 164 27.69 4.55 -0.61
N SER A 165 26.53 5.11 -0.28
CA SER A 165 25.27 4.37 -0.16
C SER A 165 24.11 5.10 -0.83
N ASP A 166 23.05 4.36 -1.13
CA ASP A 166 21.83 4.92 -1.72
C ASP A 166 21.24 6.04 -0.85
N GLY A 167 20.72 7.08 -1.52
CA GLY A 167 20.17 8.29 -0.89
C GLY A 167 21.20 9.38 -0.59
N MET A 168 22.50 9.08 -0.62
CA MET A 168 23.53 10.12 -0.44
C MET A 168 23.55 11.10 -1.61
N TRP A 169 23.69 12.38 -1.31
CA TRP A 169 24.00 13.40 -2.30
C TRP A 169 25.51 13.55 -2.40
N LEU A 170 26.05 13.41 -3.61
CA LEU A 170 27.48 13.46 -3.87
C LEU A 170 27.78 14.52 -4.93
N ARG A 171 28.85 15.27 -4.70
CA ARG A 171 29.53 16.11 -5.68
C ARG A 171 30.76 15.37 -6.17
N ILE A 172 30.89 15.23 -7.49
CA ILE A 172 31.91 14.39 -8.11
C ILE A 172 32.63 15.19 -9.19
N GLN A 173 33.95 15.28 -9.08
CA GLN A 173 34.81 15.71 -10.17
C GLN A 173 35.36 14.47 -10.85
N GLY A 174 35.10 14.30 -12.14
CA GLY A 174 35.50 13.11 -12.86
C GLY A 174 35.73 13.35 -14.35
N LYS A 175 36.38 12.39 -14.98
CA LYS A 175 36.57 12.37 -16.43
C LYS A 175 35.36 11.71 -17.09
N VAL A 176 34.79 12.38 -18.09
CA VAL A 176 33.69 11.88 -18.89
C VAL A 176 34.26 10.91 -19.94
N GLU A 177 33.84 9.66 -19.90
CA GLU A 177 34.29 8.58 -20.79
C GLU A 177 33.07 7.85 -21.38
N LEU A 178 33.28 7.07 -22.44
CA LEU A 178 32.27 6.13 -22.93
C LEU A 178 32.44 4.76 -22.28
N THR A 179 31.35 4.02 -22.18
CA THR A 179 31.40 2.58 -21.94
C THR A 179 32.22 1.87 -23.03
N TYR A 180 32.68 0.64 -22.74
CA TYR A 180 33.50 -0.15 -23.67
C TYR A 180 32.80 -0.40 -25.02
N ASP A 181 31.47 -0.52 -25.03
CA ASP A 181 30.66 -0.69 -26.23
C ASP A 181 30.31 0.64 -26.94
N GLY A 182 30.74 1.77 -26.38
CA GLY A 182 30.55 3.11 -26.94
C GLY A 182 29.12 3.65 -26.81
N ARG A 183 28.25 3.00 -26.05
CA ARG A 183 26.81 3.33 -26.01
C ARG A 183 26.45 4.39 -24.97
N ASP A 184 27.06 4.35 -23.79
CA ASP A 184 26.71 5.23 -22.68
C ASP A 184 27.87 6.11 -22.26
N ILE A 185 27.53 7.29 -21.73
CA ILE A 185 28.46 8.14 -21.00
C ILE A 185 28.60 7.62 -19.56
N VAL A 186 29.84 7.50 -19.10
CA VAL A 186 30.19 7.16 -17.72
C VAL A 186 31.16 8.18 -17.16
N LEU A 187 31.07 8.42 -15.85
CA LEU A 187 31.98 9.31 -15.14
C LEU A 187 33.02 8.49 -14.38
N ARG A 188 34.30 8.66 -14.72
CA ARG A 188 35.39 8.11 -13.91
C ARG A 188 35.78 9.13 -12.83
N PRO A 189 35.46 8.90 -11.55
CA PRO A 189 35.66 9.89 -10.52
C PRO A 189 37.15 10.08 -10.21
N VAL A 190 37.56 11.35 -10.07
CA VAL A 190 38.87 11.77 -9.54
C VAL A 190 38.71 12.14 -8.07
N ASN A 191 37.69 12.93 -7.74
CA ASN A 191 37.37 13.37 -6.39
C ASN A 191 35.86 13.21 -6.12
N ILE A 192 35.50 12.81 -4.89
CA ILE A 192 34.12 12.61 -4.44
C ILE A 192 33.95 13.31 -3.09
N MET A 193 32.94 14.18 -2.99
CA MET A 193 32.55 14.86 -1.76
C MET A 193 31.07 14.65 -1.51
N LYS A 194 30.65 14.58 -0.24
CA LYS A 194 29.25 14.72 0.16
C LYS A 194 28.79 16.11 -0.24
N ALA A 195 27.65 16.17 -0.90
CA ALA A 195 26.92 17.40 -1.16
C ALA A 195 25.81 17.55 -0.12
N ALA A 196 25.58 18.78 0.33
CA ALA A 196 24.39 19.10 1.11
C ALA A 196 23.26 19.41 0.13
N HIS A 197 22.22 18.60 0.16
CA HIS A 197 20.98 18.88 -0.55
C HIS A 197 19.85 18.91 0.48
N PRO A 198 19.57 20.08 1.07
CA PRO A 198 18.45 20.20 2.00
C PRO A 198 17.17 19.95 1.19
N GLY A 199 16.44 18.88 1.52
CA GLY A 199 15.12 18.65 0.94
C GLY A 199 14.15 19.80 1.26
N ARG A 200 12.98 19.81 0.61
CA ARG A 200 11.95 20.83 0.86
C ARG A 200 11.61 20.91 2.33
N GLN A 201 11.49 22.14 2.84
CA GLN A 201 11.15 22.43 4.23
C GLN A 201 9.86 23.22 4.28
N ASP A 202 9.01 22.89 5.23
CA ASP A 202 7.85 23.69 5.57
C ASP A 202 8.24 24.62 6.72
N ASN A 203 8.35 25.93 6.46
CA ASN A 203 8.75 26.93 7.45
C ASN A 203 7.56 27.76 7.97
N ALA A 204 6.32 27.44 7.57
CA ALA A 204 5.14 28.14 8.07
C ALA A 204 5.05 28.05 9.61
N PRO A 205 4.70 29.13 10.33
CA PRO A 205 4.58 29.08 11.78
C PRO A 205 3.46 28.14 12.24
N GLU A 206 2.37 28.10 11.48
CA GLU A 206 1.25 27.18 11.68
C GLU A 206 1.20 26.18 10.52
N LYS A 207 0.97 24.91 10.83
CA LYS A 207 1.07 23.81 9.87
C LYS A 207 -0.30 23.35 9.41
N ARG A 208 -0.44 23.11 8.10
CA ARG A 208 -1.65 22.52 7.52
C ARG A 208 -1.79 21.03 7.81
N VAL A 209 -2.93 20.48 7.39
CA VAL A 209 -3.20 19.04 7.30
C VAL A 209 -3.55 18.71 5.86
N GLU A 210 -2.92 17.68 5.29
CA GLU A 210 -3.36 17.12 4.01
C GLU A 210 -4.52 16.15 4.24
N LEU A 211 -5.63 16.37 3.54
CA LEU A 211 -6.85 15.56 3.64
C LEU A 211 -7.10 14.70 2.39
N HIS A 212 -6.34 14.90 1.31
CA HIS A 212 -6.53 14.20 0.03
C HIS A 212 -5.17 13.79 -0.54
N LEU A 213 -4.82 12.52 -0.38
CA LEU A 213 -3.53 11.98 -0.79
C LEU A 213 -3.63 10.53 -1.26
N HIS A 214 -3.04 10.30 -2.42
CA HIS A 214 -2.91 9.00 -3.07
C HIS A 214 -1.50 8.45 -2.89
N THR A 215 -1.45 7.15 -2.67
CA THR A 215 -0.24 6.36 -2.48
C THR A 215 -0.03 5.40 -3.65
N GLN A 216 1.08 4.69 -3.66
CA GLN A 216 1.32 3.58 -4.58
C GLN A 216 0.19 2.53 -4.63
N MET A 217 -0.74 2.51 -3.67
CA MET A 217 -1.90 1.62 -3.68
C MET A 217 -3.06 2.11 -4.56
N SER A 218 -3.09 3.38 -4.95
CA SER A 218 -3.96 3.88 -6.03
C SER A 218 -3.50 3.32 -7.38
N SER A 219 -4.18 2.26 -7.82
CA SER A 219 -3.72 1.36 -8.87
C SER A 219 -3.38 2.10 -10.18
N MET A 220 -2.13 1.96 -10.62
CA MET A 220 -1.60 2.58 -11.84
C MET A 220 -1.91 4.10 -11.95
N ASP A 221 -1.86 4.83 -10.83
CA ASP A 221 -2.16 6.27 -10.82
C ASP A 221 -1.18 7.11 -10.00
N ALA A 222 -0.94 6.73 -8.75
CA ALA A 222 -0.05 7.46 -7.84
C ALA A 222 1.25 6.71 -7.54
N LEU A 223 2.28 7.47 -7.19
CA LEU A 223 3.66 7.04 -6.99
C LEU A 223 4.14 7.26 -5.55
N THR A 224 3.37 7.97 -4.74
CA THR A 224 3.73 8.33 -3.37
C THR A 224 3.96 7.09 -2.50
N ASP A 225 5.18 6.88 -2.03
CA ASP A 225 5.45 5.88 -0.99
C ASP A 225 4.86 6.38 0.33
N VAL A 226 3.82 5.70 0.82
CA VAL A 226 3.12 6.10 2.05
C VAL A 226 4.05 6.19 3.27
N GLY A 227 5.09 5.35 3.33
CA GLY A 227 6.03 5.36 4.45
C GLY A 227 6.98 6.55 4.40
N LYS A 228 7.35 7.03 3.21
CA LYS A 228 8.15 8.26 3.04
C LYS A 228 7.31 9.51 3.30
N VAL A 229 6.11 9.60 2.74
CA VAL A 229 5.28 10.81 2.85
C VAL A 229 4.77 11.05 4.27
N VAL A 230 4.41 9.99 5.02
CA VAL A 230 4.04 10.10 6.44
C VAL A 230 5.22 10.61 7.28
N LYS A 231 6.44 10.12 7.01
CA LYS A 231 7.66 10.64 7.66
C LYS A 231 7.96 12.08 7.27
N GLN A 232 7.70 12.45 6.02
CA GLN A 232 7.89 13.81 5.53
C GLN A 232 6.93 14.79 6.22
N ALA A 233 5.64 14.45 6.30
CA ALA A 233 4.65 15.26 7.02
C ALA A 233 5.01 15.43 8.51
N ALA A 234 5.45 14.34 9.16
CA ALA A 234 5.95 14.40 10.53
C ALA A 234 7.20 15.31 10.66
N ALA A 235 8.14 15.23 9.71
CA ALA A 235 9.33 16.08 9.68
C ALA A 235 9.00 17.57 9.43
N TRP A 236 7.95 17.85 8.65
CA TRP A 236 7.39 19.20 8.46
C TRP A 236 6.55 19.69 9.63
N GLY A 237 6.28 18.85 10.64
CA GLY A 237 5.48 19.22 11.82
C GLY A 237 3.98 19.30 11.56
N HIS A 238 3.47 18.69 10.47
CA HIS A 238 2.04 18.60 10.23
C HIS A 238 1.40 17.77 11.35
N PRO A 239 0.25 18.19 11.93
CA PRO A 239 -0.33 17.49 13.08
C PRO A 239 -0.99 16.15 12.68
N ALA A 240 -1.44 16.05 11.43
CA ALA A 240 -2.06 14.85 10.88
C ALA A 240 -1.84 14.75 9.36
N ILE A 241 -2.06 13.57 8.80
CA ILE A 241 -2.05 13.30 7.35
C ILE A 241 -3.13 12.27 7.01
N ALA A 242 -3.95 12.55 6.00
CA ALA A 242 -4.93 11.60 5.49
C ALA A 242 -4.33 10.69 4.40
N ILE A 243 -4.80 9.45 4.36
CA ILE A 243 -4.51 8.48 3.30
C ILE A 243 -5.84 8.14 2.63
N THR A 244 -6.01 8.49 1.36
CA THR A 244 -7.31 8.44 0.66
C THR A 244 -7.16 7.81 -0.73
N ASP A 245 -6.57 6.62 -0.80
CA ASP A 245 -6.37 5.91 -2.06
C ASP A 245 -7.69 5.64 -2.82
N HIS A 246 -7.63 5.53 -4.15
CA HIS A 246 -8.80 5.26 -5.00
C HIS A 246 -9.39 3.87 -4.72
N GLY A 247 -10.59 3.84 -4.13
CA GLY A 247 -11.39 2.63 -3.92
C GLY A 247 -10.72 1.55 -3.06
N THR A 248 -9.63 1.86 -2.35
CA THR A 248 -8.83 0.90 -1.59
C THR A 248 -8.26 1.53 -0.32
N VAL A 249 -7.99 0.68 0.68
CA VAL A 249 -7.41 1.07 1.98
C VAL A 249 -6.08 0.36 2.27
N GLN A 250 -5.48 -0.29 1.26
CA GLN A 250 -4.30 -1.17 1.40
C GLN A 250 -3.05 -0.50 1.96
N ALA A 251 -2.94 0.82 1.89
CA ALA A 251 -1.81 1.55 2.43
C ALA A 251 -1.84 1.72 3.96
N PHE A 252 -2.99 1.44 4.61
CA PHE A 252 -3.19 1.73 6.04
C PHE A 252 -2.16 1.05 6.97
N PRO A 253 -1.84 -0.24 6.84
CA PRO A 253 -0.85 -0.88 7.72
C PRO A 253 0.54 -0.22 7.62
N LYS A 254 0.99 0.07 6.40
CA LYS A 254 2.27 0.74 6.16
C LYS A 254 2.27 2.20 6.66
N ALA A 255 1.13 2.90 6.55
CA ALA A 255 0.96 4.25 7.11
C ALA A 255 1.08 4.25 8.64
N ARG A 256 0.39 3.33 9.33
CA ARG A 256 0.48 3.11 10.78
C ARG A 256 1.93 2.87 11.21
N ASP A 257 2.61 1.94 10.53
CA ASP A 257 3.98 1.56 10.85
C ASP A 257 5.01 2.67 10.60
N ALA A 258 4.71 3.57 9.67
CA ALA A 258 5.54 4.75 9.39
C ALA A 258 5.32 5.88 10.39
N ALA A 259 4.08 6.07 10.85
CA ALA A 259 3.72 7.11 11.81
C ALA A 259 4.37 6.89 13.18
N LYS A 260 4.32 5.65 13.72
CA LYS A 260 4.85 5.29 15.05
C LYS A 260 4.52 6.28 16.18
N GLY A 261 3.29 6.82 16.16
CA GLY A 261 2.83 7.82 17.12
C GLY A 261 3.45 9.22 16.99
N LYS A 262 4.23 9.49 15.94
CA LYS A 262 4.84 10.82 15.70
C LYS A 262 3.91 11.78 14.96
N ILE A 263 2.95 11.25 14.22
CA ILE A 263 1.93 12.00 13.48
C ILE A 263 0.65 11.18 13.48
N LYS A 264 -0.49 11.86 13.53
CA LYS A 264 -1.81 11.21 13.44
C LYS A 264 -2.12 10.85 11.99
N VAL A 265 -2.49 9.60 11.74
CA VAL A 265 -2.97 9.15 10.42
C VAL A 265 -4.49 9.23 10.38
N LEU A 266 -5.04 9.87 9.35
CA LEU A 266 -6.47 9.91 9.09
C LEU A 266 -6.79 8.86 8.03
N TYR A 267 -7.43 7.78 8.44
CA TYR A 267 -7.72 6.64 7.58
C TYR A 267 -8.94 6.93 6.71
N GLY A 268 -8.76 6.99 5.40
CA GLY A 268 -9.85 7.25 4.46
C GLY A 268 -9.72 6.55 3.11
N VAL A 269 -10.66 6.84 2.23
CA VAL A 269 -10.69 6.35 0.85
C VAL A 269 -11.25 7.46 -0.04
N GLU A 270 -10.72 7.58 -1.26
CA GLU A 270 -11.45 8.24 -2.32
C GLU A 270 -12.34 7.20 -3.03
N GLY A 271 -13.64 7.25 -2.73
CA GLY A 271 -14.62 6.29 -3.21
C GLY A 271 -15.17 6.63 -4.60
N TYR A 272 -15.51 5.60 -5.38
CA TYR A 272 -16.28 5.75 -6.61
C TYR A 272 -17.77 5.80 -6.29
N TYR A 273 -18.26 6.99 -6.02
CA TYR A 273 -19.61 7.24 -5.54
C TYR A 273 -20.64 7.36 -6.66
N VAL A 274 -21.77 6.68 -6.49
CA VAL A 274 -22.96 6.87 -7.34
C VAL A 274 -24.11 7.34 -6.48
N ASN A 275 -24.61 8.52 -6.79
CA ASN A 275 -25.80 9.05 -6.17
C ASN A 275 -27.06 8.36 -6.72
N ASN A 276 -27.39 7.18 -6.18
CA ASN A 276 -28.54 6.38 -6.60
C ASN A 276 -29.88 6.88 -6.04
N LEU A 277 -29.87 7.74 -5.01
CA LEU A 277 -31.08 8.30 -4.41
C LEU A 277 -31.61 9.53 -5.13
N ASP A 278 -30.75 10.38 -5.70
CA ASP A 278 -31.06 11.81 -5.74
C ASP A 278 -31.02 12.46 -7.13
N ASP A 279 -30.24 11.93 -8.06
CA ASP A 279 -29.81 12.68 -9.26
C ASP A 279 -30.92 13.12 -10.22
N ARG A 280 -32.20 12.85 -9.95
CA ARG A 280 -33.30 12.97 -10.91
C ARG A 280 -34.64 13.21 -10.19
N ILE A 281 -34.87 14.41 -9.65
CA ILE A 281 -36.24 14.84 -9.31
C ILE A 281 -36.99 15.14 -10.61
N ALA A 282 -38.24 14.69 -10.70
CA ALA A 282 -39.03 14.86 -11.92
C ALA A 282 -39.70 16.23 -11.94
N VAL A 283 -40.01 16.80 -10.78
CA VAL A 283 -40.67 18.10 -10.64
C VAL A 283 -39.75 19.06 -9.88
N HIS A 284 -39.51 20.22 -10.46
CA HIS A 284 -38.73 21.30 -9.85
C HIS A 284 -39.65 22.50 -9.59
N GLY A 285 -39.45 23.23 -8.49
CA GLY A 285 -40.31 24.35 -8.10
C GLY A 285 -41.47 23.95 -7.17
N ALA A 286 -42.19 24.94 -6.66
CA ALA A 286 -43.16 24.78 -5.57
C ALA A 286 -44.64 24.77 -5.99
N GLN A 287 -44.94 25.03 -7.27
CA GLN A 287 -46.33 25.07 -7.74
C GLN A 287 -46.94 23.66 -7.76
N ASP A 288 -48.17 23.54 -7.27
CA ASP A 288 -48.92 22.29 -7.25
C ASP A 288 -50.21 22.43 -8.06
N GLN A 289 -50.52 21.43 -8.87
CA GLN A 289 -51.71 21.37 -9.72
C GLN A 289 -52.07 19.92 -10.05
N ASP A 290 -53.28 19.71 -10.57
CA ASP A 290 -53.71 18.40 -11.05
C ASP A 290 -53.03 18.08 -12.41
N PHE A 291 -52.85 16.80 -12.72
CA PHE A 291 -52.33 16.35 -14.02
C PHE A 291 -53.18 16.80 -15.22
N ASP A 292 -54.47 17.10 -15.01
CA ASP A 292 -55.38 17.57 -16.06
C ASP A 292 -55.30 19.09 -16.34
N ASP A 293 -54.65 19.86 -15.46
CA ASP A 293 -54.46 21.31 -15.60
C ASP A 293 -53.45 21.65 -16.71
N GLU A 294 -53.38 22.93 -17.09
CA GLU A 294 -52.51 23.39 -18.19
C GLU A 294 -51.02 23.24 -17.87
N ILE A 295 -50.30 22.50 -18.72
CA ILE A 295 -48.84 22.35 -18.68
C ILE A 295 -48.27 22.76 -20.04
N VAL A 296 -47.26 23.63 -20.04
CA VAL A 296 -46.58 24.08 -21.26
C VAL A 296 -45.39 23.18 -21.52
N CYS A 297 -45.51 22.27 -22.47
CA CYS A 297 -44.39 21.44 -22.91
C CYS A 297 -43.56 22.21 -23.92
N PHE A 298 -42.24 22.27 -23.77
CA PHE A 298 -41.38 23.06 -24.66
C PHE A 298 -40.04 22.37 -24.92
N ASP A 299 -39.38 22.81 -25.98
CA ASP A 299 -38.06 22.37 -26.41
C ASP A 299 -37.35 23.54 -27.11
N ILE A 300 -36.02 23.53 -27.14
CA ILE A 300 -35.21 24.54 -27.84
C ILE A 300 -34.18 23.92 -28.77
N GLU A 301 -33.92 24.61 -29.87
CA GLU A 301 -32.72 24.37 -30.67
C GLU A 301 -31.66 25.41 -30.35
N THR A 302 -30.40 25.00 -30.41
CA THR A 302 -29.26 25.84 -30.01
C THR A 302 -28.08 25.69 -30.98
N THR A 303 -27.16 26.66 -30.95
CA THR A 303 -25.92 26.59 -31.72
C THR A 303 -24.91 25.57 -31.19
N GLY A 304 -25.24 24.87 -30.09
CA GLY A 304 -24.44 23.81 -29.47
C GLY A 304 -24.83 23.58 -28.01
N LEU A 305 -24.13 22.69 -27.31
CA LEU A 305 -24.57 22.20 -25.99
C LEU A 305 -24.22 23.09 -24.78
N LYS A 306 -23.36 24.10 -24.92
CA LYS A 306 -22.84 24.88 -23.78
C LYS A 306 -23.59 26.21 -23.60
N VAL A 307 -24.44 26.30 -22.58
CA VAL A 307 -25.29 27.48 -22.23
C VAL A 307 -24.53 28.81 -22.25
N THR A 308 -23.29 28.84 -21.75
CA THR A 308 -22.50 30.07 -21.63
C THR A 308 -22.01 30.58 -22.98
N ARG A 309 -21.82 29.68 -23.95
CA ARG A 309 -21.19 29.96 -25.25
C ARG A 309 -22.16 29.92 -26.41
N GLU A 310 -23.21 29.14 -26.29
CA GLU A 310 -24.16 28.84 -27.36
C GLU A 310 -25.40 29.72 -27.23
N ALA A 311 -26.12 29.88 -28.34
CA ALA A 311 -27.30 30.72 -28.44
C ALA A 311 -28.48 29.87 -28.88
N ILE A 312 -29.66 30.29 -28.42
CA ILE A 312 -30.93 29.71 -28.85
C ILE A 312 -31.18 30.11 -30.31
N THR A 313 -31.65 29.18 -31.13
CA THR A 313 -31.99 29.37 -32.54
C THR A 313 -33.48 29.16 -32.82
N GLU A 314 -34.16 28.32 -32.05
CA GLU A 314 -35.60 28.08 -32.13
C GLU A 314 -36.15 27.78 -30.72
N ILE A 315 -37.38 28.22 -30.45
CA ILE A 315 -38.16 27.82 -29.26
C ILE A 315 -39.49 27.27 -29.77
N GLY A 316 -39.82 26.05 -29.40
CA GLY A 316 -41.10 25.41 -29.67
C GLY A 316 -41.82 25.06 -28.37
N ALA A 317 -43.13 25.28 -28.31
CA ALA A 317 -43.92 24.95 -27.13
C ALA A 317 -45.37 24.59 -27.47
N VAL A 318 -46.01 23.77 -26.63
CA VAL A 318 -47.42 23.40 -26.72
C VAL A 318 -48.07 23.44 -25.34
N VAL A 319 -49.37 23.73 -25.27
CA VAL A 319 -50.16 23.60 -24.03
C VAL A 319 -50.85 22.25 -24.02
N LEU A 320 -50.55 21.42 -23.02
CA LEU A 320 -51.25 20.19 -22.69
C LEU A 320 -52.35 20.49 -21.66
N LYS A 321 -53.58 20.08 -21.94
CA LYS A 321 -54.73 20.20 -21.02
C LYS A 321 -55.69 19.03 -21.20
N ASN A 322 -56.09 18.36 -20.12
CA ASN A 322 -56.92 17.14 -20.17
C ASN A 322 -56.39 16.10 -21.18
N GLY A 323 -55.08 15.89 -21.21
CA GLY A 323 -54.41 14.95 -22.13
C GLY A 323 -54.47 15.34 -23.61
N LYS A 324 -54.82 16.58 -23.96
CA LYS A 324 -54.88 17.08 -25.34
C LYS A 324 -54.04 18.34 -25.50
N ILE A 325 -53.39 18.46 -26.66
CA ILE A 325 -52.71 19.70 -27.05
C ILE A 325 -53.77 20.73 -27.47
N THR A 326 -53.79 21.90 -26.83
CA THR A 326 -54.79 22.95 -27.08
C THR A 326 -54.22 24.19 -27.78
N GLU A 327 -52.95 24.49 -27.55
CA GLU A 327 -52.26 25.66 -28.12
C GLU A 327 -50.83 25.29 -28.53
N THR A 328 -50.27 26.01 -29.51
CA THR A 328 -48.90 25.82 -30.01
C THR A 328 -48.22 27.18 -30.18
N PHE A 329 -46.95 27.24 -29.85
CA PHE A 329 -46.07 28.39 -29.99
C PHE A 329 -44.77 27.96 -30.65
N GLN A 330 -44.28 28.77 -31.58
CA GLN A 330 -43.02 28.53 -32.25
C GLN A 330 -42.41 29.86 -32.67
N THR A 331 -41.13 30.06 -32.37
CA THR A 331 -40.38 31.22 -32.86
C THR A 331 -38.94 30.84 -33.15
N PHE A 332 -38.40 31.35 -34.26
CA PHE A 332 -36.96 31.40 -34.44
C PHE A 332 -36.36 32.50 -33.56
N VAL A 333 -35.07 32.39 -33.29
CA VAL A 333 -34.29 33.37 -32.53
C VAL A 333 -33.03 33.67 -33.32
N ASN A 334 -32.77 34.95 -33.59
CA ASN A 334 -31.54 35.34 -34.25
C ASN A 334 -30.37 35.21 -33.25
N PRO A 335 -29.41 34.28 -33.46
CA PRO A 335 -28.34 34.02 -32.50
C PRO A 335 -27.22 35.06 -32.58
N GLY A 336 -27.31 36.03 -33.50
CA GLY A 336 -26.29 37.07 -33.72
C GLY A 336 -24.99 36.55 -34.33
N ARG A 337 -24.98 35.31 -34.86
CA ARG A 337 -23.82 34.63 -35.44
C ARG A 337 -24.24 33.67 -36.55
N ARG A 338 -23.28 33.23 -37.35
CA ARG A 338 -23.50 32.16 -38.35
C ARG A 338 -23.55 30.78 -37.69
N LEU A 339 -24.39 29.91 -38.22
CA LEU A 339 -24.45 28.50 -37.84
C LEU A 339 -23.31 27.69 -38.48
N THR A 340 -22.84 26.66 -37.78
CA THR A 340 -21.88 25.72 -38.35
C THR A 340 -22.60 24.72 -39.27
N PRO A 341 -21.91 24.13 -40.28
CA PRO A 341 -22.52 23.12 -41.15
C PRO A 341 -23.10 21.92 -40.40
N GLU A 342 -22.52 21.55 -39.26
CA GLU A 342 -22.98 20.46 -38.42
C GLU A 342 -24.34 20.77 -37.78
N ILE A 343 -24.54 21.97 -37.23
CA ILE A 343 -25.80 22.39 -36.63
C ILE A 343 -26.90 22.52 -37.69
N ILE A 344 -26.56 23.05 -38.87
CA ILE A 344 -27.49 23.12 -40.00
C ILE A 344 -27.91 21.69 -40.42
N GLY A 345 -26.97 20.76 -40.47
CA GLY A 345 -27.24 19.36 -40.81
C GLY A 345 -28.10 18.63 -39.77
N LEU A 346 -27.99 19.00 -38.49
CA LEU A 346 -28.71 18.36 -37.39
C LEU A 346 -30.14 18.90 -37.22
N THR A 347 -30.30 20.23 -37.25
CA THR A 347 -31.57 20.92 -36.97
C THR A 347 -32.37 21.26 -38.22
N GLY A 348 -31.72 21.29 -39.39
CA GLY A 348 -32.30 21.83 -40.63
C GLY A 348 -32.49 23.35 -40.63
N ILE A 349 -32.12 24.06 -39.55
CA ILE A 349 -32.21 25.52 -39.46
C ILE A 349 -31.04 26.13 -40.24
N THR A 350 -31.33 27.11 -41.10
CA THR A 350 -30.31 27.78 -41.94
C THR A 350 -30.10 29.23 -41.52
N ASP A 351 -28.93 29.79 -41.81
CA ASP A 351 -28.66 31.23 -41.58
C ASP A 351 -29.72 32.14 -42.23
N ALA A 352 -30.29 31.73 -43.37
CA ALA A 352 -31.33 32.48 -44.07
C ALA A 352 -32.67 32.51 -43.29
N MET A 353 -32.98 31.46 -42.52
CA MET A 353 -34.18 31.40 -41.68
C MET A 353 -34.04 32.30 -40.44
N LEU A 354 -32.81 32.54 -39.98
CA LEU A 354 -32.53 33.30 -38.76
C LEU A 354 -32.23 34.79 -39.01
N ALA A 355 -31.98 35.18 -40.26
CA ALA A 355 -31.58 36.55 -40.61
C ALA A 355 -32.58 37.62 -40.15
N ASP A 356 -33.88 37.36 -40.37
CA ASP A 356 -34.99 38.25 -39.99
C ASP A 356 -35.72 37.77 -38.71
N ALA A 357 -35.18 36.78 -38.00
CA ALA A 357 -35.79 36.26 -36.78
C ALA A 357 -35.70 37.27 -35.62
N PRO A 358 -36.66 37.23 -34.67
CA PRO A 358 -36.64 38.09 -33.48
C PRO A 358 -35.32 38.03 -32.72
N SER A 359 -34.96 39.14 -32.06
CA SER A 359 -33.85 39.14 -31.12
C SER A 359 -34.14 38.22 -29.93
N LEU A 360 -33.10 37.77 -29.23
CA LEU A 360 -33.24 36.94 -28.02
C LEU A 360 -34.23 37.54 -27.01
N LYS A 361 -34.20 38.86 -26.81
CA LYS A 361 -35.11 39.53 -25.87
C LYS A 361 -36.57 39.44 -26.32
N GLU A 362 -36.85 39.65 -27.60
CA GLU A 362 -38.20 39.60 -28.15
C GLU A 362 -38.75 38.18 -28.11
N ALA A 363 -37.96 37.19 -28.53
CA ALA A 363 -38.34 35.79 -28.51
C ALA A 363 -38.64 35.28 -27.08
N LEU A 364 -37.75 35.58 -26.12
CA LEU A 364 -37.97 35.20 -24.72
C LEU A 364 -39.19 35.91 -24.12
N THR A 365 -39.40 37.18 -24.44
CA THR A 365 -40.59 37.92 -23.97
C THR A 365 -41.87 37.27 -24.49
N ALA A 366 -41.92 36.92 -25.79
CA ALA A 366 -43.05 36.24 -26.40
C ALA A 366 -43.28 34.85 -25.79
N PHE A 367 -42.20 34.09 -25.57
CA PHE A 367 -42.28 32.79 -24.91
C PHE A 367 -42.81 32.89 -23.48
N LEU A 368 -42.28 33.81 -22.66
CA LEU A 368 -42.76 34.00 -21.28
C LEU A 368 -44.22 34.47 -21.22
N GLN A 369 -44.66 35.28 -22.18
CA GLN A 369 -46.08 35.65 -22.33
C GLN A 369 -46.96 34.45 -22.68
N PHE A 370 -46.48 33.55 -23.54
CA PHE A 370 -47.19 32.30 -23.85
C PHE A 370 -47.25 31.36 -22.64
N VAL A 371 -46.14 31.24 -21.89
CA VAL A 371 -46.08 30.45 -20.66
C VAL A 371 -47.04 30.99 -19.60
N ASN A 372 -47.09 32.31 -19.41
CA ASN A 372 -48.00 33.01 -18.49
C ASN A 372 -48.02 32.41 -17.07
N GLY A 373 -46.86 31.99 -16.55
CA GLY A 373 -46.73 31.39 -15.21
C GLY A 373 -47.24 29.96 -15.06
N ARG A 374 -47.60 29.28 -16.15
CA ARG A 374 -47.97 27.84 -16.13
C ARG A 374 -46.76 26.96 -15.86
N VAL A 375 -47.01 25.76 -15.34
CA VAL A 375 -45.97 24.73 -15.19
C VAL A 375 -45.39 24.37 -16.55
N LEU A 376 -44.06 24.28 -16.63
CA LEU A 376 -43.35 23.87 -17.82
C LEU A 376 -43.10 22.36 -17.83
N ALA A 377 -42.88 21.77 -19.00
CA ALA A 377 -42.33 20.42 -19.13
C ALA A 377 -41.39 20.33 -20.33
N ALA A 378 -40.31 19.56 -20.20
CA ALA A 378 -39.39 19.28 -21.29
C ALA A 378 -38.80 17.88 -21.11
N HIS A 379 -38.07 17.37 -22.11
CA HIS A 379 -37.36 16.10 -22.02
C HIS A 379 -35.88 16.38 -21.81
N ASN A 380 -35.32 15.92 -20.69
CA ASN A 380 -34.02 16.42 -20.20
C ASN A 380 -34.09 17.92 -19.88
N ALA A 381 -35.18 18.32 -19.20
CA ALA A 381 -35.62 19.70 -19.03
C ALA A 381 -34.55 20.66 -18.49
N GLU A 382 -33.61 20.14 -17.70
CA GLU A 382 -32.45 20.87 -17.21
C GLU A 382 -31.69 21.61 -18.32
N PHE A 383 -31.57 20.98 -19.51
CA PHE A 383 -30.92 21.59 -20.67
C PHE A 383 -31.67 22.84 -21.14
N ASP A 384 -32.94 22.70 -21.50
CA ASP A 384 -33.75 23.80 -22.05
C ASP A 384 -33.94 24.93 -21.03
N ILE A 385 -34.23 24.56 -19.77
CA ILE A 385 -34.41 25.49 -18.66
C ILE A 385 -33.13 26.32 -18.43
N SER A 386 -31.95 25.70 -18.50
CA SER A 386 -30.68 26.41 -18.29
C SER A 386 -30.42 27.47 -19.35
N PHE A 387 -30.74 27.20 -20.62
CA PHE A 387 -30.62 28.15 -21.72
C PHE A 387 -31.63 29.29 -21.62
N ILE A 388 -32.90 29.01 -21.34
CA ILE A 388 -33.92 30.04 -21.13
C ILE A 388 -33.53 30.93 -19.94
N ARG A 389 -33.13 30.33 -18.81
CA ARG A 389 -32.70 31.07 -17.62
C ARG A 389 -31.49 31.96 -17.90
N ALA A 390 -30.48 31.46 -18.59
CA ALA A 390 -29.31 32.26 -18.97
C ALA A 390 -29.68 33.38 -19.95
N GLY A 391 -30.55 33.10 -20.92
CA GLY A 391 -31.09 34.08 -21.85
C GLY A 391 -31.85 35.20 -21.12
N CYS A 392 -32.78 34.85 -20.23
CA CYS A 392 -33.55 35.78 -19.41
C CYS A 392 -32.65 36.67 -18.56
N ARG A 393 -31.63 36.09 -17.89
CA ARG A 393 -30.62 36.86 -17.14
C ARG A 393 -29.88 37.86 -18.03
N LYS A 394 -29.48 37.49 -19.24
CA LYS A 394 -28.78 38.38 -20.19
C LYS A 394 -29.63 39.59 -20.61
N VAL A 395 -30.96 39.43 -20.67
CA VAL A 395 -31.87 40.49 -21.16
C VAL A 395 -32.69 41.18 -20.05
N GLY A 396 -32.44 40.81 -18.78
CA GLY A 396 -33.10 41.39 -17.60
C GLY A 396 -34.56 40.93 -17.41
N LEU A 397 -34.89 39.70 -17.79
CA LEU A 397 -36.19 39.07 -17.54
C LEU A 397 -36.10 38.12 -16.34
N GLU A 398 -37.15 38.06 -15.51
CA GLU A 398 -37.28 37.08 -14.43
C GLU A 398 -37.74 35.73 -14.97
N PHE A 399 -37.16 34.65 -14.45
CA PHE A 399 -37.51 33.28 -14.87
C PHE A 399 -37.20 32.26 -13.76
N GLU A 400 -38.22 31.98 -12.95
CA GLU A 400 -38.20 30.97 -11.88
C GLU A 400 -39.42 30.05 -12.00
N PRO A 401 -39.47 29.17 -13.02
CA PRO A 401 -40.64 28.32 -13.27
C PRO A 401 -40.71 27.13 -12.31
N THR A 402 -41.91 26.58 -12.13
CA THR A 402 -42.07 25.16 -11.79
C THR A 402 -42.06 24.35 -13.08
N TYR A 403 -41.29 23.26 -13.14
CA TYR A 403 -41.16 22.47 -14.36
C TYR A 403 -41.02 20.97 -14.12
N ILE A 404 -41.36 20.18 -15.14
CA ILE A 404 -41.33 18.72 -15.14
C ILE A 404 -40.28 18.22 -16.14
N ASP A 405 -39.43 17.29 -15.71
CA ASP A 405 -38.50 16.58 -16.58
C ASP A 405 -39.03 15.18 -16.94
N SER A 406 -39.51 15.04 -18.18
CA SER A 406 -40.05 13.78 -18.68
C SER A 406 -39.00 12.69 -18.86
N LEU A 407 -37.71 13.03 -18.99
CA LEU A 407 -36.61 12.05 -19.02
C LEU A 407 -36.52 11.30 -17.70
N ILE A 408 -36.66 12.05 -16.60
CA ILE A 408 -36.64 11.48 -15.25
C ILE A 408 -37.86 10.60 -15.03
N LEU A 409 -39.04 11.03 -15.45
CA LEU A 409 -40.25 10.21 -15.38
C LEU A 409 -40.06 8.89 -16.12
N ALA A 410 -39.55 8.94 -17.36
CA ALA A 410 -39.31 7.74 -18.16
C ALA A 410 -38.36 6.75 -17.47
N GLN A 411 -37.28 7.24 -16.86
CA GLN A 411 -36.29 6.41 -16.17
C GLN A 411 -36.79 5.69 -14.92
N ASN A 412 -37.80 6.26 -14.26
CA ASN A 412 -38.39 5.66 -13.06
C ASN A 412 -39.61 4.80 -13.39
N LEU A 413 -40.42 5.20 -14.38
CA LEU A 413 -41.65 4.53 -14.75
C LEU A 413 -41.46 3.40 -15.76
N LEU A 414 -40.34 3.38 -16.50
CA LEU A 414 -39.99 2.40 -17.53
C LEU A 414 -38.58 1.81 -17.29
N PRO A 415 -38.29 1.21 -16.12
CA PRO A 415 -36.94 0.74 -15.75
C PRO A 415 -36.35 -0.32 -16.69
N GLU A 416 -37.19 -1.00 -17.47
CA GLU A 416 -36.82 -2.00 -18.48
C GLU A 416 -36.04 -1.42 -19.67
N LEU A 417 -36.09 -0.10 -19.90
CA LEU A 417 -35.38 0.54 -20.99
C LEU A 417 -33.89 0.74 -20.68
N HIS A 418 -33.02 0.42 -21.65
CA HIS A 418 -31.58 0.65 -21.54
C HIS A 418 -31.15 2.08 -21.93
N LYS A 419 -31.95 2.78 -22.72
CA LYS A 419 -31.74 4.16 -23.18
C LYS A 419 -33.07 4.91 -23.13
N TYR A 420 -33.01 6.20 -22.83
CA TYR A 420 -34.18 7.04 -22.58
C TYR A 420 -34.16 8.28 -23.45
N LYS A 421 -33.74 8.17 -24.72
CA LYS A 421 -33.88 9.28 -25.66
C LYS A 421 -35.36 9.48 -26.02
N LEU A 422 -35.74 10.69 -26.40
CA LEU A 422 -37.12 11.06 -26.70
C LEU A 422 -37.78 10.10 -27.70
N ASP A 423 -37.08 9.80 -28.80
CA ASP A 423 -37.50 8.86 -29.84
C ASP A 423 -37.73 7.43 -29.32
N ILE A 424 -36.80 6.92 -28.52
CA ILE A 424 -36.87 5.57 -27.95
C ILE A 424 -38.05 5.44 -26.97
N VAL A 425 -38.26 6.45 -26.14
CA VAL A 425 -39.37 6.44 -25.17
C VAL A 425 -40.71 6.59 -25.89
N ALA A 426 -40.77 7.45 -26.92
CA ALA A 426 -41.97 7.60 -27.76
C ALA A 426 -42.32 6.29 -28.49
N GLU A 427 -41.34 5.59 -29.06
CA GLU A 427 -41.53 4.28 -29.71
C GLU A 427 -42.03 3.23 -28.70
N HIS A 428 -41.45 3.18 -27.49
CA HIS A 428 -41.87 2.23 -26.46
C HIS A 428 -43.31 2.48 -25.97
N LEU A 429 -43.75 3.74 -25.95
CA LEU A 429 -45.10 4.14 -25.55
C LEU A 429 -46.12 4.09 -26.71
N ASP A 430 -45.73 3.55 -27.87
CA ASP A 430 -46.55 3.49 -29.09
C ASP A 430 -47.10 4.87 -29.52
N LEU A 431 -46.29 5.94 -29.36
CA LEU A 431 -46.67 7.31 -29.73
C LEU A 431 -46.46 7.59 -31.24
N PRO A 432 -47.14 8.62 -31.81
CA PRO A 432 -47.02 8.95 -33.23
C PRO A 432 -45.59 9.28 -33.67
N ALA A 433 -45.24 8.95 -34.92
CA ALA A 433 -43.96 9.34 -35.50
C ALA A 433 -43.84 10.88 -35.62
N PHE A 434 -42.66 11.42 -35.34
CA PHE A 434 -42.34 12.85 -35.36
C PHE A 434 -40.97 13.12 -35.98
N ASN A 435 -40.71 14.37 -36.37
CA ASN A 435 -39.42 14.77 -36.93
C ASN A 435 -38.51 15.30 -35.81
N HIS A 436 -37.62 14.44 -35.32
CA HIS A 436 -36.67 14.80 -34.27
C HIS A 436 -35.76 15.95 -34.72
N HIS A 437 -35.48 16.90 -33.81
CA HIS A 437 -34.71 18.15 -34.07
C HIS A 437 -35.50 19.29 -34.71
N ARG A 438 -36.82 19.32 -34.47
CA ARG A 438 -37.64 20.53 -34.61
C ARG A 438 -38.31 20.80 -33.27
N ALA A 439 -37.99 21.94 -32.67
CA ALA A 439 -38.42 22.27 -31.31
C ALA A 439 -39.95 22.19 -31.12
N SER A 440 -40.76 22.49 -32.14
CA SER A 440 -42.22 22.39 -32.04
C SER A 440 -42.74 20.95 -32.03
N ASP A 441 -42.11 20.05 -32.78
CA ASP A 441 -42.49 18.64 -32.86
C ASP A 441 -42.05 17.89 -31.59
N ASP A 442 -40.85 18.19 -31.10
CA ASP A 442 -40.28 17.60 -29.89
C ASP A 442 -41.07 18.04 -28.64
N ALA A 443 -41.42 19.33 -28.53
CA ALA A 443 -42.33 19.83 -27.49
C ALA A 443 -43.71 19.14 -27.50
N GLY A 444 -44.25 18.88 -28.69
CA GLY A 444 -45.47 18.09 -28.88
C GLY A 444 -45.32 16.67 -28.35
N MET A 445 -44.19 16.03 -28.65
CA MET A 445 -43.91 14.66 -28.20
C MET A 445 -43.80 14.56 -26.67
N VAL A 446 -43.17 15.54 -26.02
CA VAL A 446 -43.17 15.64 -24.55
C VAL A 446 -44.61 15.69 -24.00
N GLY A 447 -45.47 16.49 -24.61
CA GLY A 447 -46.89 16.56 -24.24
C GLY A 447 -47.60 15.21 -24.36
N TYR A 448 -47.38 14.48 -25.45
CA TYR A 448 -47.95 13.14 -25.63
C TYR A 448 -47.37 12.11 -24.66
N MET A 449 -46.09 12.21 -24.28
CA MET A 449 -45.45 11.32 -23.30
C MET A 449 -45.97 11.51 -21.88
N LEU A 450 -46.32 12.73 -21.48
CA LEU A 450 -46.85 12.97 -20.13
C LEU A 450 -48.19 12.26 -19.89
N VAL A 451 -49.01 12.07 -20.92
CA VAL A 451 -50.33 11.41 -20.80
C VAL A 451 -50.22 9.98 -20.25
N PRO A 452 -49.50 9.03 -20.89
CA PRO A 452 -49.37 7.68 -20.36
C PRO A 452 -48.61 7.64 -19.02
N PHE A 453 -47.68 8.57 -18.76
CA PHE A 453 -47.03 8.66 -17.45
C PHE A 453 -48.02 9.06 -16.34
N PHE A 454 -48.84 10.08 -16.57
CA PHE A 454 -49.86 10.51 -15.62
C PHE A 454 -50.94 9.45 -15.41
N GLU A 455 -51.39 8.77 -16.47
CA GLU A 455 -52.32 7.64 -16.36
C GLU A 455 -51.72 6.48 -15.54
N LYS A 456 -50.46 6.12 -15.82
CA LYS A 456 -49.75 5.08 -15.07
C LYS A 456 -49.61 5.44 -13.59
N MET A 457 -49.20 6.67 -13.27
CA MET A 457 -49.08 7.14 -11.89
C MET A 457 -50.43 7.16 -11.15
N ARG A 458 -51.51 7.61 -11.80
CA ARG A 458 -52.87 7.53 -11.22
C ARG A 458 -53.28 6.10 -10.92
N ARG A 459 -53.04 5.17 -11.85
CA ARG A 459 -53.49 3.78 -11.74
C ARG A 459 -52.66 2.96 -10.75
N GLU A 460 -51.34 3.11 -10.78
CA GLU A 460 -50.41 2.22 -10.08
C GLU A 460 -49.89 2.81 -8.76
N LEU A 461 -49.79 4.15 -8.66
CA LEU A 461 -49.25 4.84 -7.49
C LEU A 461 -50.35 5.61 -6.72
N GLY A 462 -51.53 5.81 -7.31
CA GLY A 462 -52.66 6.48 -6.67
C GLY A 462 -52.51 8.00 -6.49
N ILE A 463 -51.55 8.62 -7.18
CA ILE A 463 -51.30 10.07 -7.11
C ILE A 463 -51.95 10.82 -8.28
N SER A 464 -52.27 12.10 -8.08
CA SER A 464 -52.94 12.93 -9.10
C SER A 464 -52.43 14.35 -9.20
N ARG A 465 -51.53 14.75 -8.29
CA ARG A 465 -50.99 16.11 -8.19
C ARG A 465 -49.48 16.15 -8.41
N LEU A 466 -48.97 17.25 -8.95
CA LEU A 466 -47.56 17.38 -9.29
C LEU A 466 -46.60 17.22 -8.11
N GLN A 467 -46.91 17.82 -6.95
CA GLN A 467 -45.98 17.78 -5.82
C GLN A 467 -45.89 16.38 -5.16
N GLU A 468 -46.79 15.46 -5.49
CA GLU A 468 -46.73 14.06 -5.03
C GLU A 468 -45.69 13.24 -5.82
N ILE A 469 -45.37 13.63 -7.06
CA ILE A 469 -44.55 12.85 -7.99
C ILE A 469 -43.19 12.51 -7.39
N ASN A 470 -42.46 13.51 -6.87
CA ASN A 470 -41.07 13.31 -6.44
C ASN A 470 -40.96 12.28 -5.31
N GLY A 471 -41.90 12.26 -4.37
CA GLY A 471 -41.92 11.30 -3.27
C GLY A 471 -42.17 9.86 -3.71
N GLU A 472 -42.97 9.65 -4.75
CA GLU A 472 -43.16 8.31 -5.34
C GLU A 472 -42.00 7.91 -6.26
N MET A 473 -41.45 8.84 -7.05
CA MET A 473 -40.28 8.56 -7.89
C MET A 473 -39.11 8.06 -7.05
N GLU A 474 -38.89 8.62 -5.86
CA GLU A 474 -37.83 8.17 -4.93
C GLU A 474 -37.91 6.67 -4.61
N LYS A 475 -39.13 6.13 -4.48
CA LYS A 475 -39.35 4.70 -4.18
C LYS A 475 -39.09 3.78 -5.37
N LEU A 476 -39.26 4.28 -6.60
CA LEU A 476 -39.07 3.53 -7.85
C LEU A 476 -37.62 3.56 -8.35
N ARG A 477 -36.82 4.56 -7.93
CA ARG A 477 -35.41 4.76 -8.33
C ARG A 477 -34.48 3.55 -8.23
N PRO A 478 -34.57 2.66 -7.21
CA PRO A 478 -33.67 1.50 -7.10
C PRO A 478 -33.76 0.52 -8.28
N LEU A 479 -34.82 0.59 -9.09
CA LEU A 479 -35.06 -0.30 -10.23
C LEU A 479 -34.46 0.22 -11.55
N GLY A 480 -34.08 1.51 -11.62
CA GLY A 480 -33.59 2.16 -12.86
C GLY A 480 -32.08 1.94 -13.10
N GLY A 481 -31.75 1.01 -14.00
CA GLY A 481 -30.38 0.55 -14.29
C GLY A 481 -29.53 1.40 -15.27
N GLY A 482 -29.85 2.67 -15.50
CA GLY A 482 -29.09 3.52 -16.43
C GLY A 482 -27.62 3.68 -16.02
N SER A 483 -26.70 3.61 -16.99
CA SER A 483 -25.24 3.76 -16.83
C SER A 483 -24.85 5.12 -16.22
N ARG A 484 -24.87 5.23 -14.89
CA ARG A 484 -24.34 6.39 -14.15
C ARG A 484 -22.83 6.28 -14.06
N HIS A 485 -22.11 7.30 -14.54
CA HIS A 485 -20.67 7.41 -14.31
C HIS A 485 -20.43 7.66 -12.82
N PRO A 486 -19.55 6.90 -12.16
CA PRO A 486 -19.19 7.16 -10.77
C PRO A 486 -18.47 8.50 -10.66
N LYS A 487 -18.82 9.25 -9.62
CA LYS A 487 -18.18 10.51 -9.19
C LYS A 487 -17.23 10.20 -8.03
N HIS A 488 -16.30 11.08 -7.71
CA HIS A 488 -15.43 10.88 -6.56
C HIS A 488 -16.06 11.39 -5.26
N ILE A 489 -15.67 10.79 -4.13
CA ILE A 489 -16.05 11.22 -2.78
C ILE A 489 -14.93 10.90 -1.81
N ILE A 490 -14.66 11.77 -0.83
CA ILE A 490 -13.72 11.45 0.24
C ILE A 490 -14.49 10.96 1.46
N ILE A 491 -14.07 9.83 2.01
CA ILE A 491 -14.67 9.22 3.20
C ILE A 491 -13.55 8.99 4.20
N LEU A 492 -13.59 9.68 5.33
CA LEU A 492 -12.63 9.53 6.43
C LEU A 492 -13.30 8.82 7.61
N ALA A 493 -12.62 7.84 8.21
CA ALA A 493 -13.06 7.20 9.44
C ALA A 493 -12.84 8.16 10.63
N LYS A 494 -13.93 8.54 11.30
CA LYS A 494 -13.89 9.38 12.50
C LYS A 494 -13.41 8.62 13.72
N ASN A 495 -13.78 7.35 13.85
CA ASN A 495 -13.47 6.50 15.00
C ASN A 495 -13.49 5.02 14.59
N LYS A 496 -13.35 4.11 15.56
CA LYS A 496 -13.26 2.66 15.28
C LYS A 496 -14.52 2.09 14.62
N LEU A 497 -15.72 2.58 14.97
CA LEU A 497 -16.96 2.22 14.28
C LEU A 497 -16.93 2.70 12.82
N GLY A 498 -16.52 3.95 12.61
CA GLY A 498 -16.29 4.49 11.27
C GLY A 498 -15.29 3.68 10.44
N LEU A 499 -14.22 3.18 11.05
CA LEU A 499 -13.24 2.33 10.36
C LEU A 499 -13.88 1.00 9.91
N LYS A 500 -14.69 0.38 10.77
CA LYS A 500 -15.45 -0.82 10.41
C LYS A 500 -16.43 -0.55 9.27
N HIS A 501 -17.20 0.54 9.35
CA HIS A 501 -18.09 0.98 8.28
C HIS A 501 -17.35 1.27 6.97
N LEU A 502 -16.17 1.88 7.04
CA LEU A 502 -15.31 2.11 5.88
C LEU A 502 -14.90 0.78 5.23
N TYR A 503 -14.49 -0.23 6.03
CA TYR A 503 -14.18 -1.56 5.52
C TYR A 503 -15.39 -2.28 4.93
N GLN A 504 -16.58 -2.12 5.51
CA GLN A 504 -17.82 -2.66 4.96
C GLN A 504 -18.17 -2.01 3.60
N LEU A 505 -18.02 -0.69 3.48
CA LEU A 505 -18.23 0.04 2.22
C LEU A 505 -17.23 -0.40 1.13
N VAL A 506 -15.96 -0.56 1.49
CA VAL A 506 -14.93 -1.07 0.57
C VAL A 506 -15.22 -2.52 0.18
N SER A 507 -15.68 -3.35 1.11
CA SER A 507 -16.02 -4.74 0.83
C SER A 507 -17.23 -4.85 -0.09
N ALA A 508 -18.31 -4.14 0.22
CA ALA A 508 -19.52 -4.12 -0.60
C ALA A 508 -19.23 -3.56 -2.01
N SER A 509 -18.36 -2.56 -2.12
CA SER A 509 -18.01 -1.97 -3.42
C SER A 509 -17.16 -2.91 -4.29
N ASN A 510 -16.31 -3.75 -3.71
CA ASN A 510 -15.50 -4.74 -4.43
C ASN A 510 -16.23 -6.07 -4.67
N LEU A 511 -17.25 -6.41 -3.89
CA LEU A 511 -17.99 -7.67 -4.01
C LEU A 511 -19.34 -7.50 -4.71
N LYS A 512 -20.21 -6.62 -4.20
CA LYS A 512 -21.61 -6.51 -4.61
C LYS A 512 -21.84 -5.50 -5.72
N TYR A 513 -21.12 -4.38 -5.69
CA TYR A 513 -21.36 -3.24 -6.57
C TYR A 513 -20.22 -3.02 -7.58
N PHE A 514 -19.27 -3.95 -7.65
CA PHE A 514 -18.14 -3.85 -8.57
C PHE A 514 -18.62 -3.88 -10.02
N LYS A 515 -18.03 -3.01 -10.85
CA LYS A 515 -18.21 -3.03 -12.31
C LYS A 515 -16.86 -2.91 -12.99
N ARG A 516 -16.53 -1.71 -13.43
CA ARG A 516 -15.16 -1.33 -13.81
C ARG A 516 -14.38 -0.76 -12.63
N TYR A 517 -15.11 -0.27 -11.63
CA TYR A 517 -14.61 0.37 -10.43
C TYR A 517 -15.40 -0.20 -9.23
N PRO A 518 -14.83 -0.15 -8.02
CA PRO A 518 -15.55 -0.52 -6.80
C PRO A 518 -16.52 0.60 -6.41
N ILE A 519 -17.78 0.49 -6.85
CA ILE A 519 -18.78 1.56 -6.71
C ILE A 519 -19.41 1.56 -5.31
N ILE A 520 -19.58 2.75 -4.73
CA ILE A 520 -20.30 2.98 -3.47
C ILE A 520 -21.61 3.72 -3.77
N PRO A 521 -22.78 3.06 -3.70
CA PRO A 521 -24.07 3.73 -3.82
C PRO A 521 -24.34 4.67 -2.63
N LYS A 522 -25.00 5.82 -2.84
CA LYS A 522 -25.41 6.73 -1.77
C LYS A 522 -26.27 6.05 -0.70
N THR A 523 -27.16 5.13 -1.08
CA THR A 523 -27.93 4.33 -0.11
C THR A 523 -27.04 3.55 0.84
N GLU A 524 -25.98 2.92 0.31
CA GLU A 524 -25.04 2.13 1.09
C GLU A 524 -24.21 3.02 2.03
N LEU A 525 -23.73 4.15 1.50
CA LEU A 525 -23.01 5.15 2.28
C LEU A 525 -23.86 5.73 3.41
N VAL A 526 -25.13 6.06 3.14
CA VAL A 526 -26.05 6.58 4.16
C VAL A 526 -26.30 5.55 5.26
N ALA A 527 -26.46 4.28 4.90
CA ALA A 527 -26.64 3.19 5.87
C ALA A 527 -25.43 3.03 6.80
N HIS A 528 -24.22 3.34 6.32
CA HIS A 528 -22.96 3.22 7.06
C HIS A 528 -22.36 4.58 7.47
N ARG A 529 -23.13 5.69 7.40
CA ARG A 529 -22.59 7.05 7.59
C ARG A 529 -22.09 7.33 9.01
N GLU A 530 -22.66 6.65 10.00
CA GLU A 530 -22.26 6.85 11.40
C GLU A 530 -20.76 6.58 11.57
N GLY A 531 -20.05 7.48 12.27
CA GLY A 531 -18.61 7.38 12.44
C GLY A 531 -17.78 7.77 11.21
N LEU A 532 -18.37 8.26 10.13
CA LEU A 532 -17.65 8.76 8.95
C LEU A 532 -17.70 10.29 8.85
N ILE A 533 -16.69 10.87 8.19
CA ILE A 533 -16.67 12.27 7.74
C ILE A 533 -16.55 12.28 6.22
N ILE A 534 -17.45 13.01 5.54
CA ILE A 534 -17.61 12.96 4.09
C ILE A 534 -17.18 14.29 3.45
N GLY A 535 -16.20 14.23 2.55
CA GLY A 535 -15.67 15.36 1.77
C GLY A 535 -16.19 15.37 0.34
N SER A 536 -16.29 16.56 -0.27
CA SER A 536 -16.83 16.72 -1.63
C SER A 536 -15.90 16.28 -2.77
N ALA A 537 -14.64 15.94 -2.45
CA ALA A 537 -13.59 15.47 -3.36
C ALA A 537 -13.18 16.45 -4.46
N CYS A 538 -12.45 15.93 -5.45
CA CYS A 538 -11.80 16.65 -6.55
C CYS A 538 -12.79 17.10 -7.65
N GLU A 539 -12.28 17.40 -8.83
CA GLU A 539 -13.05 17.82 -10.00
C GLU A 539 -13.97 16.74 -10.57
N ALA A 540 -13.67 15.48 -10.29
CA ALA A 540 -14.56 14.34 -10.55
C ALA A 540 -15.65 14.18 -9.48
N GLY A 541 -15.62 14.98 -8.40
CA GLY A 541 -16.61 15.02 -7.34
C GLY A 541 -17.94 15.65 -7.78
N GLU A 542 -19.03 15.25 -7.11
CA GLU A 542 -20.39 15.69 -7.45
C GLU A 542 -20.59 17.20 -7.34
N LEU A 543 -20.09 17.81 -6.26
CA LEU A 543 -20.22 19.24 -6.05
C LEU A 543 -19.41 20.04 -7.07
N PHE A 544 -18.14 19.70 -7.28
CA PHE A 544 -17.29 20.44 -8.22
C PHE A 544 -17.86 20.36 -9.63
N ARG A 545 -18.31 19.18 -10.07
CA ARG A 545 -19.00 19.03 -11.36
C ARG A 545 -20.24 19.91 -11.46
N ALA A 546 -21.08 19.95 -10.43
CA ALA A 546 -22.26 20.81 -10.42
C ALA A 546 -21.89 22.31 -10.52
N VAL A 547 -20.80 22.74 -9.87
CA VAL A 547 -20.28 24.11 -9.96
C VAL A 547 -19.74 24.41 -11.37
N ALA A 548 -18.94 23.50 -11.94
CA ALA A 548 -18.39 23.63 -13.29
C ALA A 548 -19.47 23.61 -14.39
N ASP A 549 -20.56 22.86 -14.18
CA ASP A 549 -21.72 22.82 -15.07
C ASP A 549 -22.69 23.99 -14.84
N HIS A 550 -22.35 24.92 -13.93
CA HIS A 550 -23.14 26.11 -13.59
C HIS A 550 -24.58 25.80 -13.17
N LYS A 551 -24.76 24.75 -12.37
CA LYS A 551 -26.05 24.45 -11.73
C LYS A 551 -26.54 25.63 -10.90
N ASP A 552 -27.85 25.75 -10.73
CA ASP A 552 -28.41 26.85 -9.96
C ASP A 552 -28.04 26.76 -8.47
N TRP A 553 -28.14 27.91 -7.79
CA TRP A 553 -27.67 28.03 -6.41
C TRP A 553 -28.44 27.14 -5.44
N ALA A 554 -29.74 26.87 -5.68
CA ALA A 554 -30.52 26.00 -4.82
C ALA A 554 -30.01 24.56 -4.92
N GLU A 555 -29.74 24.09 -6.15
CA GLU A 555 -29.16 22.78 -6.40
C GLU A 555 -27.75 22.63 -5.81
N LEU A 556 -26.89 23.63 -5.99
CA LEU A 556 -25.56 23.64 -5.39
C LEU A 556 -25.61 23.53 -3.86
N ARG A 557 -26.51 24.26 -3.20
CA ARG A 557 -26.71 24.17 -1.75
C ARG A 557 -27.21 22.79 -1.34
N ARG A 558 -28.11 22.20 -2.11
CA ARG A 558 -28.67 20.87 -1.85
C ARG A 558 -27.59 19.79 -1.90
N ILE A 559 -26.76 19.80 -2.96
CA ILE A 559 -25.62 18.88 -3.10
C ILE A 559 -24.60 19.11 -1.98
N ALA A 560 -24.17 20.36 -1.76
CA ALA A 560 -23.20 20.71 -0.73
C ALA A 560 -23.65 20.34 0.69
N SER A 561 -24.96 20.33 0.96
CA SER A 561 -25.53 19.99 2.27
C SER A 561 -25.21 18.56 2.72
N PHE A 562 -25.01 17.63 1.79
CA PHE A 562 -24.72 16.22 2.08
C PHE A 562 -23.31 15.98 2.66
N TYR A 563 -22.37 16.89 2.40
CA TYR A 563 -20.96 16.76 2.79
C TYR A 563 -20.71 17.37 4.16
N ASP A 564 -19.78 16.82 4.94
CA ASP A 564 -19.37 17.38 6.24
C ASP A 564 -18.36 18.52 6.06
N TYR A 565 -17.58 18.49 4.98
CA TYR A 565 -16.69 19.56 4.52
C TYR A 565 -16.62 19.60 3.00
N LEU A 566 -16.27 20.76 2.44
CA LEU A 566 -16.15 20.95 0.99
C LEU A 566 -14.68 21.08 0.62
N GLU A 567 -14.28 20.56 -0.54
CA GLU A 567 -12.91 20.62 -1.03
C GLU A 567 -12.75 21.65 -2.14
N ILE A 568 -11.60 22.32 -2.10
CA ILE A 568 -11.05 23.12 -3.20
C ILE A 568 -9.61 22.69 -3.41
N GLN A 569 -9.13 22.78 -4.65
CA GLN A 569 -7.77 22.37 -5.00
C GLN A 569 -7.03 23.52 -5.70
N PRO A 570 -5.67 23.52 -5.67
CA PRO A 570 -4.89 24.40 -6.52
C PRO A 570 -5.35 24.33 -7.98
N ILE A 571 -5.25 25.43 -8.71
CA ILE A 571 -5.75 25.48 -10.09
C ILE A 571 -4.99 24.50 -11.02
N CYS A 572 -3.77 24.10 -10.65
CA CYS A 572 -2.96 23.14 -11.40
C CYS A 572 -3.67 21.79 -11.60
N ASN A 573 -4.45 21.33 -10.61
CA ASN A 573 -5.29 20.13 -10.70
C ASN A 573 -6.28 20.19 -11.87
N ASN A 574 -6.75 21.39 -12.20
CA ASN A 574 -7.82 21.62 -13.17
C ASN A 574 -7.36 22.26 -14.48
N MET A 575 -6.06 22.37 -14.73
CA MET A 575 -5.52 23.01 -15.95
C MET A 575 -5.92 22.27 -17.24
N PHE A 576 -6.24 20.97 -17.16
CA PHE A 576 -6.77 20.23 -18.32
C PHE A 576 -8.11 20.79 -18.80
N MET A 577 -8.91 21.39 -17.91
CA MET A 577 -10.18 22.04 -18.26
C MET A 577 -9.96 23.28 -19.13
N LEU A 578 -8.81 23.96 -18.98
CA LEU A 578 -8.41 25.04 -19.88
C LEU A 578 -7.98 24.48 -21.24
N ARG A 579 -7.16 23.40 -21.23
CA ARG A 579 -6.64 22.76 -22.45
C ARG A 579 -7.75 22.19 -23.34
N ASN A 580 -8.76 21.56 -22.74
CA ASN A 580 -9.90 21.01 -23.48
C ASN A 580 -11.03 22.03 -23.73
N GLY A 581 -10.82 23.29 -23.32
CA GLY A 581 -11.77 24.37 -23.50
C GLY A 581 -13.05 24.20 -22.69
N THR A 582 -13.04 23.50 -21.56
CA THR A 582 -14.14 23.52 -20.57
C THR A 582 -14.23 24.89 -19.90
N VAL A 583 -13.09 25.46 -19.50
CA VAL A 583 -12.94 26.85 -19.04
C VAL A 583 -12.11 27.68 -20.03
N GLN A 584 -12.17 29.00 -19.93
CA GLN A 584 -11.55 29.97 -20.85
C GLN A 584 -10.29 30.62 -20.27
N SER A 585 -10.12 30.61 -18.96
CA SER A 585 -8.97 31.23 -18.29
C SER A 585 -8.71 30.60 -16.93
N GLU A 586 -7.51 30.81 -16.40
CA GLU A 586 -7.17 30.47 -15.01
C GLU A 586 -8.06 31.19 -14.00
N GLU A 587 -8.55 32.39 -14.33
CA GLU A 587 -9.45 33.15 -13.47
C GLU A 587 -10.82 32.47 -13.32
N GLU A 588 -11.28 31.78 -14.37
CA GLU A 588 -12.50 30.98 -14.30
C GLU A 588 -12.33 29.80 -13.34
N LEU A 589 -11.16 29.13 -13.34
CA LEU A 589 -10.85 28.08 -12.35
C LEU A 589 -10.87 28.63 -10.91
N ARG A 590 -10.29 29.81 -10.70
CA ARG A 590 -10.34 30.49 -9.39
C ARG A 590 -11.78 30.83 -8.99
N GLU A 591 -12.63 31.21 -9.94
CA GLU A 591 -14.04 31.49 -9.66
C GLU A 591 -14.85 30.25 -9.28
N LEU A 592 -14.51 29.07 -9.84
CA LEU A 592 -15.10 27.80 -9.37
C LEU A 592 -14.76 27.56 -7.89
N ASN A 593 -13.50 27.75 -7.50
CA ASN A 593 -13.08 27.66 -6.10
C ASN A 593 -13.79 28.71 -5.21
N ARG A 594 -13.86 29.98 -5.64
CA ARG A 594 -14.61 31.03 -4.90
C ARG A 594 -16.09 30.68 -4.74
N THR A 595 -16.69 30.00 -5.71
CA THR A 595 -18.06 29.53 -5.64
C THR A 595 -18.26 28.52 -4.51
N ILE A 596 -17.36 27.54 -4.40
CA ILE A 596 -17.37 26.56 -3.30
C ILE A 596 -17.12 27.23 -1.95
N VAL A 597 -16.20 28.20 -1.87
CA VAL A 597 -15.95 28.98 -0.66
C VAL A 597 -17.20 29.75 -0.21
N ARG A 598 -17.93 30.39 -1.15
CA ARG A 598 -19.21 31.05 -0.85
C ARG A 598 -20.26 30.07 -0.32
N LEU A 599 -20.38 28.88 -0.93
CA LEU A 599 -21.30 27.84 -0.49
C LEU A 599 -20.97 27.36 0.93
N GLY A 600 -19.70 27.11 1.23
CA GLY A 600 -19.26 26.70 2.57
C GLY A 600 -19.60 27.74 3.65
N ARG A 601 -19.36 29.02 3.36
CA ARG A 601 -19.73 30.13 4.25
C ARG A 601 -21.24 30.21 4.51
N GLU A 602 -22.07 30.09 3.48
CA GLU A 602 -23.53 30.15 3.61
C GLU A 602 -24.09 28.97 4.41
N LEU A 603 -23.53 27.78 4.21
CA LEU A 603 -23.97 26.55 4.88
C LEU A 603 -23.31 26.31 6.25
N GLY A 604 -22.35 27.15 6.66
CA GLY A 604 -21.58 26.94 7.88
C GLY A 604 -20.70 25.68 7.85
N LYS A 605 -20.21 25.29 6.66
CA LYS A 605 -19.36 24.11 6.46
C LYS A 605 -17.89 24.51 6.24
N PRO A 606 -16.93 23.80 6.84
CA PRO A 606 -15.51 24.01 6.54
C PRO A 606 -15.22 23.80 5.06
N VAL A 607 -14.33 24.63 4.50
CA VAL A 607 -13.84 24.49 3.13
C VAL A 607 -12.34 24.22 3.21
N CYS A 608 -11.93 23.03 2.80
CA CYS A 608 -10.57 22.56 2.95
C CYS A 608 -9.84 22.62 1.61
N ALA A 609 -8.69 23.30 1.59
CA ALA A 609 -7.76 23.26 0.48
C ALA A 609 -6.93 21.97 0.56
N THR A 610 -7.13 21.08 -0.41
CA THR A 610 -6.47 19.77 -0.46
C THR A 610 -5.51 19.68 -1.64
N GLY A 611 -4.47 18.84 -1.51
CA GLY A 611 -3.40 18.75 -2.48
C GLY A 611 -3.67 17.78 -3.63
N ASP A 612 -4.55 16.79 -3.41
CA ASP A 612 -4.78 15.67 -4.34
C ASP A 612 -3.47 14.96 -4.71
N VAL A 613 -2.70 14.65 -3.68
CA VAL A 613 -1.27 14.35 -3.83
C VAL A 613 -1.07 13.00 -4.51
N HIS A 614 -0.34 12.95 -5.63
CA HIS A 614 -0.06 11.70 -6.36
C HIS A 614 1.42 11.32 -6.41
N PHE A 615 2.32 12.22 -6.02
CA PHE A 615 3.75 11.97 -5.91
C PHE A 615 4.35 12.91 -4.85
N GLN A 616 5.56 12.60 -4.35
CA GLN A 616 6.08 13.28 -3.17
C GLN A 616 6.73 14.62 -3.52
N GLU A 617 7.68 14.60 -4.46
CA GLU A 617 8.47 15.77 -4.84
C GLU A 617 8.11 16.24 -6.26
N PRO A 618 8.27 17.53 -6.59
CA PRO A 618 7.95 18.05 -7.93
C PRO A 618 8.63 17.27 -9.06
N GLU A 619 9.86 16.81 -8.84
CA GLU A 619 10.66 16.11 -9.85
C GLU A 619 10.15 14.68 -10.14
N ASP A 620 9.31 14.11 -9.26
CA ASP A 620 8.72 12.78 -9.45
C ASP A 620 7.62 12.76 -10.53
N GLU A 621 7.20 13.93 -11.03
CA GLU A 621 6.16 14.09 -12.06
C GLU A 621 6.47 13.28 -13.32
N VAL A 622 7.75 13.16 -13.70
CA VAL A 622 8.20 12.38 -14.87
C VAL A 622 7.76 10.92 -14.81
N TYR A 623 7.72 10.32 -13.62
CA TYR A 623 7.28 8.93 -13.47
C TYR A 623 5.77 8.81 -13.72
N ARG A 624 5.00 9.86 -13.39
CA ARG A 624 3.56 9.87 -13.65
C ARG A 624 3.26 10.02 -15.13
N HIS A 625 4.03 10.83 -15.86
CA HIS A 625 3.91 10.90 -17.32
C HIS A 625 4.10 9.51 -17.97
N ILE A 626 5.08 8.73 -17.50
CA ILE A 626 5.30 7.35 -17.96
C ILE A 626 4.08 6.46 -17.67
N LEU A 627 3.51 6.54 -16.46
CA LEU A 627 2.30 5.79 -16.10
C LEU A 627 1.09 6.18 -16.96
N LEU A 628 0.81 7.48 -17.12
CA LEU A 628 -0.32 7.99 -17.91
C LEU A 628 -0.18 7.65 -19.40
N ALA A 629 1.02 7.74 -19.95
CA ALA A 629 1.30 7.34 -21.32
C ALA A 629 1.04 5.84 -21.54
N SER A 630 1.39 4.99 -20.57
CA SER A 630 1.09 3.56 -20.63
C SER A 630 -0.42 3.26 -20.68
N LYS A 631 -1.23 4.14 -20.08
CA LYS A 631 -2.71 4.12 -20.11
C LYS A 631 -3.29 4.84 -21.34
N LYS A 632 -2.44 5.35 -22.24
CA LYS A 632 -2.80 6.05 -23.49
C LYS A 632 -3.56 7.37 -23.27
N PHE A 633 -3.25 8.10 -22.20
CA PHE A 633 -3.74 9.46 -22.03
C PHE A 633 -3.13 10.39 -23.08
N ALA A 634 -3.97 11.18 -23.75
CA ALA A 634 -3.54 12.05 -24.84
C ALA A 634 -2.66 13.22 -24.37
N ASP A 635 -2.85 13.66 -23.12
CA ASP A 635 -2.10 14.73 -22.47
C ASP A 635 -1.14 14.20 -21.39
N ALA A 636 -0.65 12.96 -21.55
CA ALA A 636 0.24 12.31 -20.58
C ALA A 636 1.51 13.10 -20.24
N ASP A 637 2.00 13.96 -21.14
CA ASP A 637 3.22 14.76 -20.94
C ASP A 637 2.91 16.22 -20.49
N ALA A 638 1.63 16.56 -20.30
CA ALA A 638 1.24 17.90 -19.87
C ALA A 638 1.53 18.08 -18.37
N PRO A 639 2.09 19.23 -17.93
CA PRO A 639 2.34 19.49 -16.52
C PRO A 639 1.07 19.37 -15.68
N LEU A 640 1.17 18.61 -14.59
CA LEU A 640 0.19 18.37 -13.54
C LEU A 640 0.90 18.22 -12.18
N PRO A 641 1.43 19.32 -11.62
CA PRO A 641 2.30 19.32 -10.44
C PRO A 641 1.52 19.12 -9.12
N ILE A 642 0.89 17.96 -8.97
CA ILE A 642 0.14 17.57 -7.77
C ILE A 642 1.01 16.76 -6.79
N TYR A 643 2.22 17.29 -6.55
CA TYR A 643 3.12 16.79 -5.53
C TYR A 643 2.68 17.19 -4.12
N PHE A 644 3.30 16.61 -3.09
CA PHE A 644 2.99 16.96 -1.71
C PHE A 644 3.51 18.36 -1.36
N LYS A 645 2.65 19.38 -1.51
CA LYS A 645 3.01 20.78 -1.25
C LYS A 645 3.31 21.04 0.23
N THR A 646 4.08 22.07 0.57
CA THR A 646 4.23 22.59 1.94
C THR A 646 3.08 23.54 2.31
N THR A 647 2.95 23.90 3.59
CA THR A 647 1.94 24.89 4.02
C THR A 647 2.13 26.23 3.32
N GLU A 648 3.38 26.69 3.15
CA GLU A 648 3.69 27.96 2.47
C GLU A 648 3.29 27.93 0.99
N GLU A 649 3.64 26.84 0.28
CA GLU A 649 3.26 26.66 -1.13
C GLU A 649 1.73 26.63 -1.30
N MET A 650 1.00 25.97 -0.39
CA MET A 650 -0.47 25.99 -0.45
C MET A 650 -1.05 27.37 -0.15
N LEU A 651 -0.50 28.12 0.81
CA LEU A 651 -0.95 29.49 1.06
C LEU A 651 -0.74 30.39 -0.17
N GLU A 652 0.36 30.18 -0.91
CA GLU A 652 0.63 30.89 -2.16
C GLU A 652 -0.39 30.53 -3.26
N GLU A 653 -0.69 29.23 -3.44
CA GLU A 653 -1.69 28.74 -4.41
C GLU A 653 -3.07 29.37 -4.20
N PHE A 654 -3.45 29.61 -2.94
CA PHE A 654 -4.76 30.17 -2.56
C PHE A 654 -4.75 31.67 -2.23
N ALA A 655 -3.63 32.37 -2.44
CA ALA A 655 -3.49 33.79 -2.09
C ALA A 655 -4.55 34.70 -2.75
N TYR A 656 -5.11 34.29 -3.89
CA TYR A 656 -6.18 35.02 -4.61
C TYR A 656 -7.52 35.11 -3.84
N LEU A 657 -7.71 34.35 -2.76
CA LEU A 657 -8.87 34.43 -1.87
C LEU A 657 -8.73 35.56 -0.83
N GLY A 658 -7.53 36.11 -0.67
CA GLY A 658 -7.17 37.02 0.43
C GLY A 658 -6.58 36.26 1.63
N GLN A 659 -5.74 36.94 2.41
CA GLN A 659 -4.91 36.32 3.46
C GLN A 659 -5.72 35.54 4.51
N GLU A 660 -6.82 36.11 5.00
CA GLU A 660 -7.66 35.46 6.02
C GLU A 660 -8.36 34.20 5.49
N GLU A 661 -8.92 34.26 4.28
CA GLU A 661 -9.57 33.11 3.68
C GLU A 661 -8.58 32.03 3.29
N ALA A 662 -7.42 32.40 2.73
CA ALA A 662 -6.36 31.46 2.40
C ALA A 662 -5.86 30.74 3.67
N HIS A 663 -5.65 31.46 4.76
CA HIS A 663 -5.30 30.85 6.05
C HIS A 663 -6.39 29.88 6.52
N ARG A 664 -7.66 30.30 6.48
CA ARG A 664 -8.77 29.45 6.93
C ARG A 664 -8.85 28.16 6.14
N VAL A 665 -8.86 28.24 4.80
CA VAL A 665 -9.06 27.05 3.96
C VAL A 665 -7.84 26.13 3.91
N VAL A 666 -6.62 26.68 4.04
CA VAL A 666 -5.38 25.90 4.01
C VAL A 666 -5.02 25.32 5.39
N ILE A 667 -5.30 26.03 6.48
CA ILE A 667 -4.84 25.66 7.82
C ILE A 667 -6.02 25.34 8.75
N ASP A 668 -6.87 26.32 9.04
CA ASP A 668 -7.86 26.20 10.13
C ASP A 668 -8.92 25.12 9.86
N ASP A 669 -9.54 25.15 8.68
CA ASP A 669 -10.61 24.24 8.29
C ASP A 669 -10.09 22.78 8.19
N PRO A 670 -8.97 22.48 7.50
CA PRO A 670 -8.38 21.13 7.47
C PRO A 670 -7.99 20.60 8.86
N ARG A 671 -7.39 21.45 9.72
CA ARG A 671 -7.08 21.07 11.12
C ARG A 671 -8.35 20.77 11.90
N SER A 672 -9.41 21.56 11.69
CA SER A 672 -10.71 21.31 12.35
C SER A 672 -11.31 19.96 11.98
N ILE A 673 -11.07 19.45 10.76
CA ILE A 673 -11.50 18.11 10.35
C ILE A 673 -10.62 17.05 11.02
N ALA A 674 -9.30 17.24 11.02
CA ALA A 674 -8.38 16.34 11.72
C ALA A 674 -8.69 16.22 13.22
N ASP A 675 -9.07 17.31 13.88
CA ASP A 675 -9.41 17.36 15.30
C ASP A 675 -10.70 16.61 15.64
N ARG A 676 -11.63 16.46 14.69
CA ARG A 676 -12.88 15.69 14.86
C ARG A 676 -12.67 14.18 14.81
N ILE A 677 -11.55 13.72 14.27
CA ILE A 677 -11.21 12.31 14.10
C ILE A 677 -10.52 11.85 15.40
N GLU A 678 -10.79 10.64 15.87
CA GLU A 678 -10.12 10.04 17.02
C GLU A 678 -8.78 9.43 16.61
N GLU A 679 -7.90 9.14 17.57
CA GLU A 679 -6.73 8.31 17.27
C GLU A 679 -7.18 6.84 17.21
N ILE A 680 -7.08 6.24 16.02
CA ILE A 680 -7.59 4.89 15.76
C ILE A 680 -6.44 3.88 15.80
N GLU A 681 -6.50 2.95 16.75
CA GLU A 681 -5.57 1.82 16.81
C GLU A 681 -5.94 0.75 15.77
N LEU A 682 -5.15 0.68 14.69
CA LEU A 682 -5.29 -0.28 13.61
C LEU A 682 -4.44 -1.53 13.88
N LEU A 683 -5.06 -2.71 13.90
CA LEU A 683 -4.41 -4.02 14.03
C LEU A 683 -3.40 -4.04 15.22
N PRO A 684 -3.88 -4.10 16.48
CA PRO A 684 -3.04 -3.93 17.67
C PRO A 684 -1.87 -4.93 17.68
N PRO A 685 -0.60 -4.49 17.70
CA PRO A 685 0.55 -5.38 17.62
C PRO A 685 0.59 -6.38 18.78
N GLY A 686 0.97 -7.63 18.49
CA GLY A 686 1.09 -8.71 19.48
C GLY A 686 -0.22 -9.16 20.14
N ARG A 687 -1.38 -8.76 19.64
CA ARG A 687 -2.70 -9.17 20.15
C ARG A 687 -3.40 -10.11 19.18
N LEU A 688 -3.29 -11.42 19.44
CA LEU A 688 -3.96 -12.48 18.70
C LEU A 688 -5.43 -12.62 19.12
N PHE A 689 -6.31 -12.81 18.15
CA PHE A 689 -7.73 -13.11 18.31
C PHE A 689 -7.97 -14.53 17.77
N PRO A 690 -7.87 -15.57 18.61
CA PRO A 690 -7.97 -16.95 18.15
C PRO A 690 -9.44 -17.33 17.85
N PRO A 691 -9.69 -18.17 16.83
CA PRO A 691 -11.02 -18.74 16.62
C PRO A 691 -11.37 -19.74 17.73
N ARG A 692 -12.66 -20.08 17.85
CA ARG A 692 -13.13 -21.06 18.83
C ARG A 692 -13.23 -22.45 18.21
N LEU A 693 -12.74 -23.46 18.93
CA LEU A 693 -12.95 -24.87 18.63
C LEU A 693 -13.28 -25.58 19.94
N GLU A 694 -14.47 -26.17 20.03
CA GLU A 694 -14.93 -26.78 21.29
C GLU A 694 -13.99 -27.91 21.74
N ASN A 695 -13.65 -27.91 23.03
CA ASN A 695 -12.81 -28.93 23.68
C ASN A 695 -11.41 -29.12 23.08
N SER A 696 -10.88 -28.16 22.32
CA SER A 696 -9.55 -28.26 21.68
C SER A 696 -8.42 -28.53 22.68
N GLU A 697 -8.44 -27.88 23.84
CA GLU A 697 -7.44 -28.07 24.89
C GLU A 697 -7.38 -29.52 25.39
N GLN A 698 -8.54 -30.07 25.77
CA GLN A 698 -8.65 -31.43 26.28
C GLN A 698 -8.37 -32.47 25.19
N GLU A 699 -8.90 -32.28 23.98
CA GLU A 699 -8.69 -33.20 22.86
C GLU A 699 -7.20 -33.28 22.47
N LEU A 700 -6.50 -32.13 22.44
CA LEU A 700 -5.07 -32.10 22.16
C LEU A 700 -4.27 -32.80 23.25
N HIS A 701 -4.56 -32.48 24.52
CA HIS A 701 -3.91 -33.09 25.67
C HIS A 701 -4.02 -34.63 25.62
N ASP A 702 -5.23 -35.14 25.41
CA ASP A 702 -5.49 -36.58 25.40
C ASP A 702 -4.83 -37.27 24.20
N LYS A 703 -4.88 -36.67 23.00
CA LYS A 703 -4.18 -37.21 21.81
C LYS A 703 -2.68 -37.34 22.07
N VAL A 704 -2.06 -36.31 22.64
CA VAL A 704 -0.62 -36.27 22.90
C VAL A 704 -0.21 -37.34 23.92
N TRP A 705 -0.88 -37.41 25.06
CA TRP A 705 -0.53 -38.39 26.11
C TRP A 705 -0.87 -39.82 25.72
N ASN A 706 -1.97 -40.05 25.02
CA ASN A 706 -2.29 -41.37 24.49
C ASN A 706 -1.20 -41.86 23.52
N LYS A 707 -0.72 -40.99 22.61
CA LYS A 707 0.37 -41.35 21.70
C LYS A 707 1.70 -41.54 22.43
N CYS A 708 1.98 -40.72 23.44
CA CYS A 708 3.16 -40.86 24.28
C CYS A 708 3.20 -42.25 24.96
N HIS A 709 2.10 -42.65 25.61
CA HIS A 709 2.00 -43.98 26.23
C HIS A 709 2.04 -45.12 25.20
N GLU A 710 1.45 -44.92 24.02
CA GLU A 710 1.56 -45.89 22.91
C GLU A 710 3.02 -46.11 22.50
N LEU A 711 3.83 -45.05 22.42
CA LEU A 711 5.21 -45.13 21.95
C LEU A 711 6.22 -45.54 23.03
N TYR A 712 6.06 -44.99 24.24
CA TYR A 712 7.05 -45.05 25.33
C TYR A 712 6.58 -45.80 26.58
N GLY A 713 5.34 -46.33 26.59
CA GLY A 713 4.76 -47.07 27.72
C GLY A 713 4.10 -46.18 28.77
N ASP A 714 3.50 -46.79 29.79
CA ASP A 714 2.75 -46.09 30.85
C ASP A 714 3.65 -45.23 31.77
N GLU A 715 4.95 -45.50 31.78
CA GLU A 715 5.98 -44.71 32.48
C GLU A 715 7.01 -44.19 31.45
N PRO A 716 6.69 -43.13 30.67
CA PRO A 716 7.60 -42.60 29.67
C PRO A 716 8.92 -42.07 30.29
N PRO A 717 10.04 -42.09 29.56
CA PRO A 717 11.28 -41.49 30.02
C PRO A 717 11.12 -40.03 30.44
N GLN A 718 11.78 -39.64 31.53
CA GLN A 718 11.66 -38.28 32.10
C GLN A 718 11.95 -37.17 31.08
N LEU A 719 12.90 -37.41 30.15
CA LEU A 719 13.23 -36.48 29.07
C LEU A 719 12.00 -36.16 28.18
N VAL A 720 11.17 -37.15 27.88
CA VAL A 720 9.95 -37.00 27.08
C VAL A 720 8.89 -36.24 27.89
N VAL A 721 8.71 -36.62 29.16
CA VAL A 721 7.76 -35.97 30.07
C VAL A 721 8.07 -34.49 30.25
N ASP A 722 9.34 -34.15 30.50
CA ASP A 722 9.79 -32.77 30.68
C ASP A 722 9.56 -31.95 29.41
N ARG A 723 9.89 -32.52 28.24
CA ARG A 723 9.66 -31.87 26.94
C ARG A 723 8.17 -31.59 26.72
N LEU A 724 7.31 -32.60 26.89
CA LEU A 724 5.86 -32.45 26.70
C LEU A 724 5.25 -31.45 27.69
N ASN A 725 5.68 -31.44 28.96
CA ASN A 725 5.18 -30.50 29.94
C ASN A 725 5.51 -29.04 29.58
N VAL A 726 6.71 -28.78 29.06
CA VAL A 726 7.11 -27.44 28.59
C VAL A 726 6.30 -27.02 27.36
N GLU A 727 6.17 -27.92 26.38
CA GLU A 727 5.43 -27.63 25.15
C GLU A 727 3.92 -27.44 25.40
N LEU A 728 3.26 -28.40 26.05
CA LEU A 728 1.83 -28.33 26.36
C LEU A 728 1.49 -27.10 27.18
N LYS A 729 2.29 -26.75 28.19
CA LYS A 729 2.08 -25.52 28.97
C LYS A 729 2.15 -24.25 28.11
N SER A 730 2.93 -24.28 27.03
CA SER A 730 3.06 -23.15 26.11
C SER A 730 1.95 -23.09 25.06
N ILE A 731 1.30 -24.22 24.78
CA ILE A 731 0.31 -24.40 23.71
C ILE A 731 -1.13 -24.34 24.25
N LEU A 732 -1.43 -25.06 25.33
CA LEU A 732 -2.79 -25.19 25.86
C LEU A 732 -3.33 -23.84 26.37
N GLY A 733 -4.58 -23.54 26.00
CA GLY A 733 -5.27 -22.29 26.32
C GLY A 733 -4.81 -21.07 25.49
N LYS A 734 -3.89 -21.27 24.53
CA LYS A 734 -3.35 -20.20 23.67
C LYS A 734 -3.35 -20.56 22.19
N TYR A 735 -2.85 -21.75 21.85
CA TYR A 735 -2.59 -22.20 20.49
C TYR A 735 -3.18 -23.59 20.20
N ASP A 736 -3.89 -24.18 21.16
CA ASP A 736 -4.53 -25.49 21.05
C ASP A 736 -5.50 -25.57 19.87
N VAL A 737 -6.24 -24.49 19.58
CA VAL A 737 -7.11 -24.41 18.40
C VAL A 737 -6.30 -24.55 17.10
N VAL A 738 -5.14 -23.92 16.99
CA VAL A 738 -4.26 -24.00 15.79
C VAL A 738 -3.83 -25.45 15.55
N TYR A 739 -3.33 -26.09 16.62
CA TYR A 739 -2.86 -27.48 16.58
C TYR A 739 -3.99 -28.43 16.23
N MET A 740 -5.13 -28.31 16.88
CA MET A 740 -6.27 -29.19 16.64
C MET A 740 -6.87 -29.01 15.25
N SER A 741 -6.84 -27.80 14.71
CA SER A 741 -7.27 -27.53 13.33
C SER A 741 -6.37 -28.22 12.33
N ALA A 742 -5.04 -28.04 12.47
CA ALA A 742 -4.05 -28.74 11.65
C ALA A 742 -4.18 -30.27 11.77
N GLN A 743 -4.35 -30.79 13.00
CA GLN A 743 -4.51 -32.21 13.27
C GLN A 743 -5.74 -32.79 12.55
N LYS A 744 -6.89 -32.14 12.65
CA LYS A 744 -8.13 -32.57 11.99
C LYS A 744 -7.99 -32.53 10.46
N LEU A 745 -7.33 -31.50 9.91
CA LEU A 745 -7.05 -31.39 8.48
C LEU A 745 -6.14 -32.53 7.97
N VAL A 746 -5.05 -32.82 8.68
CA VAL A 746 -4.14 -33.93 8.34
C VAL A 746 -4.88 -35.26 8.42
N GLN A 747 -5.59 -35.52 9.52
CA GLN A 747 -6.36 -36.74 9.71
C GLN A 747 -7.37 -36.95 8.58
N ARG A 748 -8.12 -35.91 8.21
CA ARG A 748 -9.10 -35.98 7.12
C ARG A 748 -8.46 -36.30 5.77
N SER A 749 -7.28 -35.76 5.48
CA SER A 749 -6.54 -36.08 4.25
C SER A 749 -6.13 -37.55 4.21
N LEU A 750 -5.61 -38.07 5.33
CA LEU A 750 -5.21 -39.47 5.46
C LEU A 750 -6.39 -40.44 5.33
N GLU A 751 -7.54 -40.11 5.91
CA GLU A 751 -8.78 -40.90 5.76
C GLU A 751 -9.25 -40.98 4.30
N ASN A 752 -8.89 -39.99 3.47
CA ASN A 752 -9.17 -39.96 2.03
C ASN A 752 -8.01 -40.48 1.17
N GLY A 753 -6.99 -41.09 1.79
CA GLY A 753 -5.87 -41.73 1.11
C GLY A 753 -4.80 -40.76 0.59
N TYR A 754 -4.79 -39.50 1.03
CA TYR A 754 -3.77 -38.51 0.64
C TYR A 754 -2.82 -38.24 1.82
N LEU A 755 -1.53 -38.58 1.64
CA LEU A 755 -0.49 -38.17 2.58
C LEU A 755 -0.39 -36.64 2.65
N VAL A 756 0.06 -36.14 3.80
CA VAL A 756 0.35 -34.72 4.01
C VAL A 756 1.81 -34.61 4.38
N GLY A 757 2.58 -33.88 3.58
CA GLY A 757 3.98 -33.60 3.86
C GLY A 757 4.10 -32.60 5.01
N SER A 758 5.06 -32.87 5.91
CA SER A 758 5.43 -31.92 6.96
C SER A 758 6.12 -30.70 6.33
N ARG A 759 5.97 -29.52 6.94
CA ARG A 759 6.65 -28.31 6.46
C ARG A 759 6.90 -27.30 7.57
N GLY A 760 7.98 -26.55 7.41
CA GLY A 760 8.22 -25.35 8.20
C GLY A 760 8.74 -25.67 9.59
N SER A 761 8.42 -24.84 10.57
CA SER A 761 8.93 -25.01 11.94
C SER A 761 8.08 -25.88 12.84
N VAL A 762 6.92 -26.38 12.40
CA VAL A 762 6.04 -27.20 13.25
C VAL A 762 6.69 -28.53 13.64
N GLY A 763 7.60 -29.06 12.81
CA GLY A 763 8.42 -30.25 13.13
C GLY A 763 9.40 -30.05 14.29
N SER A 764 9.53 -28.84 14.83
CA SER A 764 10.27 -28.57 16.08
C SER A 764 9.44 -28.91 17.34
N SER A 765 8.15 -29.19 17.21
CA SER A 765 7.24 -29.50 18.33
C SER A 765 7.02 -31.01 18.47
N LEU A 766 7.34 -31.54 19.64
CA LEU A 766 6.98 -32.90 20.03
C LEU A 766 5.46 -33.07 20.16
N VAL A 767 4.76 -32.04 20.63
CA VAL A 767 3.27 -32.03 20.67
C VAL A 767 2.68 -32.19 19.27
N ALA A 768 3.26 -31.55 18.25
CA ALA A 768 2.83 -31.72 16.87
C ALA A 768 3.05 -33.14 16.35
N TYR A 769 4.20 -33.75 16.67
CA TYR A 769 4.48 -35.15 16.32
C TYR A 769 3.50 -36.11 17.01
N MET A 770 3.29 -35.95 18.32
CA MET A 770 2.41 -36.83 19.11
C MET A 770 0.93 -36.71 18.71
N SER A 771 0.51 -35.54 18.24
CA SER A 771 -0.85 -35.33 17.72
C SER A 771 -1.02 -35.74 16.26
N GLY A 772 0.05 -36.10 15.55
CA GLY A 772 0.03 -36.55 14.16
C GLY A 772 -0.05 -35.42 13.13
N ILE A 773 0.38 -34.20 13.49
CA ILE A 773 0.45 -33.05 12.58
C ILE A 773 1.70 -33.13 11.70
N THR A 774 2.80 -33.67 12.24
CA THR A 774 4.09 -33.79 11.55
C THR A 774 4.70 -35.18 11.76
N GLU A 775 5.47 -35.63 10.78
CA GLU A 775 6.22 -36.89 10.83
C GLU A 775 7.62 -36.70 11.46
N VAL A 776 8.04 -35.46 11.71
CA VAL A 776 9.36 -35.13 12.28
C VAL A 776 9.34 -35.28 13.80
N ASN A 777 10.16 -36.18 14.34
CA ASN A 777 10.37 -36.32 15.78
C ASN A 777 11.52 -35.43 16.26
N SER A 778 11.18 -34.38 17.01
CA SER A 778 12.13 -33.36 17.46
C SER A 778 13.03 -33.78 18.64
N LEU A 779 12.84 -34.99 19.19
CA LEU A 779 13.66 -35.50 20.30
C LEU A 779 15.12 -35.75 19.88
N PRO A 780 16.06 -35.85 20.84
CA PRO A 780 17.41 -36.34 20.56
C PRO A 780 17.40 -37.76 19.95
N PRO A 781 18.48 -38.18 19.26
CA PRO A 781 18.58 -39.52 18.68
C PRO A 781 18.32 -40.59 19.73
N HIS A 782 17.45 -41.55 19.44
CA HIS A 782 17.11 -42.61 20.38
C HIS A 782 16.61 -43.89 19.71
N TYR A 783 16.80 -45.01 20.41
CA TYR A 783 16.19 -46.28 20.09
C TYR A 783 14.88 -46.45 20.85
N ARG A 784 13.85 -46.98 20.19
CA ARG A 784 12.54 -47.29 20.78
C ARG A 784 12.12 -48.71 20.41
N CYS A 785 11.81 -49.54 21.41
CA CYS A 785 11.32 -50.88 21.15
C CYS A 785 9.82 -50.86 20.83
N PRO A 786 9.37 -51.35 19.66
CA PRO A 786 7.95 -51.35 19.31
C PRO A 786 7.13 -52.37 20.11
N LYS A 787 7.78 -53.31 20.81
CA LYS A 787 7.12 -54.38 21.57
C LYS A 787 7.05 -54.09 23.07
N CYS A 788 8.19 -53.92 23.74
CA CYS A 788 8.25 -53.72 25.20
C CYS A 788 8.43 -52.26 25.62
N ARG A 789 8.47 -51.31 24.67
CA ARG A 789 8.57 -49.86 24.91
C ARG A 789 9.86 -49.38 25.60
N HIS A 790 10.82 -50.27 25.84
CA HIS A 790 12.16 -49.87 26.29
C HIS A 790 12.77 -48.86 25.31
N THR A 791 13.39 -47.81 25.87
CA THR A 791 13.90 -46.66 25.13
C THR A 791 15.32 -46.30 25.59
N GLU A 792 16.21 -45.96 24.65
CA GLU A 792 17.61 -45.58 24.91
C GLU A 792 17.95 -44.30 24.14
N PHE A 793 18.18 -43.19 24.86
CA PHE A 793 18.57 -41.90 24.27
C PHE A 793 20.08 -41.78 24.13
N VAL A 794 20.53 -41.18 23.03
CA VAL A 794 21.93 -40.87 22.74
C VAL A 794 22.09 -39.35 22.69
N THR A 795 22.65 -38.77 23.76
CA THR A 795 22.77 -37.31 23.96
C THR A 795 24.21 -36.83 24.04
N ASP A 796 25.19 -37.68 23.75
CA ASP A 796 26.62 -37.37 23.81
C ASP A 796 27.15 -36.72 22.52
N GLY A 797 26.27 -36.50 21.53
CA GLY A 797 26.61 -35.92 20.23
C GLY A 797 27.32 -36.89 19.27
N SER A 798 27.37 -38.19 19.59
CA SER A 798 28.01 -39.20 18.74
C SER A 798 27.32 -39.41 17.39
N TYR A 799 26.02 -39.12 17.31
CA TYR A 799 25.22 -39.16 16.08
C TYR A 799 24.47 -37.85 15.88
N GLY A 800 24.38 -37.39 14.62
CA GLY A 800 23.69 -36.14 14.28
C GLY A 800 22.17 -36.26 14.22
N CYS A 801 21.66 -37.46 13.90
CA CYS A 801 20.25 -37.81 13.97
C CYS A 801 20.07 -39.33 14.17
N GLY A 802 18.85 -39.75 14.50
CA GLY A 802 18.52 -41.15 14.74
C GLY A 802 18.66 -42.04 13.51
N ALA A 803 18.45 -41.50 12.30
CA ALA A 803 18.61 -42.25 11.05
C ALA A 803 20.03 -42.81 10.88
N ASP A 804 21.04 -42.06 11.32
CA ASP A 804 22.46 -42.40 11.20
C ASP A 804 22.93 -43.48 12.20
N MET A 805 22.08 -43.82 13.18
CA MET A 805 22.43 -44.84 14.16
C MET A 805 22.39 -46.25 13.55
N PRO A 806 23.27 -47.18 13.96
CA PRO A 806 23.25 -48.55 13.45
C PRO A 806 22.00 -49.31 13.90
N ASP A 807 21.60 -50.32 13.13
CA ASP A 807 20.55 -51.24 13.56
C ASP A 807 20.93 -51.97 14.86
N LYS A 808 20.00 -52.05 15.81
CA LYS A 808 20.20 -52.64 17.14
C LYS A 808 18.98 -53.44 17.56
N GLU A 809 19.18 -54.52 18.33
CA GLU A 809 18.09 -55.28 18.96
C GLU A 809 17.84 -54.81 20.39
N CYS A 810 16.59 -54.87 20.82
CA CYS A 810 16.19 -54.51 22.17
C CYS A 810 16.77 -55.52 23.18
N PRO A 811 17.52 -55.07 24.20
CA PRO A 811 18.15 -55.95 25.17
C PRO A 811 17.13 -56.64 26.09
N GLU A 812 15.92 -56.08 26.22
CA GLU A 812 14.86 -56.63 27.08
C GLU A 812 14.05 -57.75 26.41
N CYS A 813 13.83 -57.69 25.09
CA CYS A 813 12.90 -58.61 24.42
C CYS A 813 13.36 -59.12 23.05
N GLY A 814 14.56 -58.76 22.59
CA GLY A 814 15.15 -59.19 21.32
C GLY A 814 14.48 -58.64 20.06
N THR A 815 13.50 -57.74 20.21
CA THR A 815 12.84 -57.11 19.04
C THR A 815 13.76 -56.06 18.44
N LYS A 816 13.86 -55.99 17.10
CA LYS A 816 14.62 -54.93 16.41
C LYS A 816 14.10 -53.55 16.84
N TYR A 817 15.02 -52.66 17.20
CA TYR A 817 14.66 -51.29 17.56
C TYR A 817 14.18 -50.48 16.37
N VAL A 818 13.30 -49.52 16.65
CA VAL A 818 13.08 -48.37 15.77
C VAL A 818 14.07 -47.29 16.16
N LYS A 819 14.65 -46.61 15.15
CA LYS A 819 15.55 -45.48 15.32
C LYS A 819 14.77 -44.19 15.05
N ASP A 820 14.93 -43.19 15.90
CA ASP A 820 14.19 -41.94 15.76
C ASP A 820 14.93 -40.74 16.40
N GLY A 821 14.44 -39.52 16.16
CA GLY A 821 14.93 -38.29 16.78
C GLY A 821 15.92 -37.50 15.93
N PHE A 822 15.63 -36.22 15.71
CA PHE A 822 16.45 -35.30 14.89
C PHE A 822 17.07 -34.15 15.67
N ASP A 823 16.94 -34.14 17.00
CA ASP A 823 17.48 -33.13 17.92
C ASP A 823 17.14 -31.70 17.49
N ILE A 824 15.86 -31.34 17.63
CA ILE A 824 15.33 -30.04 17.20
C ILE A 824 14.73 -29.32 18.41
N PRO A 825 15.20 -28.10 18.73
CA PRO A 825 14.70 -27.33 19.88
C PRO A 825 13.31 -26.76 19.61
N PHE A 826 12.42 -26.84 20.61
CA PHE A 826 11.04 -26.36 20.53
C PHE A 826 10.96 -24.85 20.33
N GLU A 827 11.92 -24.11 20.91
CA GLU A 827 11.98 -22.66 20.88
C GLU A 827 12.14 -22.11 19.46
N THR A 828 12.60 -22.92 18.50
CA THR A 828 12.59 -22.56 17.07
C THR A 828 11.18 -22.29 16.55
N PHE A 829 10.18 -22.97 17.11
CA PHE A 829 8.78 -22.81 16.74
C PHE A 829 8.13 -21.60 17.44
N LEU A 830 8.05 -21.63 18.78
CA LEU A 830 7.28 -20.67 19.59
C LEU A 830 8.12 -19.63 20.34
N GLY A 831 9.44 -19.70 20.24
CA GLY A 831 10.37 -18.89 21.04
C GLY A 831 10.33 -19.25 22.52
N TYR A 832 11.21 -18.60 23.30
CA TYR A 832 11.20 -18.76 24.75
C TYR A 832 9.94 -18.13 25.36
N GLY A 833 9.16 -18.94 26.08
CA GLY A 833 7.95 -18.50 26.79
C GLY A 833 6.68 -18.38 25.92
N GLY A 834 6.71 -18.87 24.68
CA GLY A 834 5.53 -18.87 23.80
C GLY A 834 5.07 -17.48 23.39
N GLY A 835 6.02 -16.56 23.20
CA GLY A 835 5.74 -15.17 22.82
C GLY A 835 5.59 -14.93 21.32
N LYS A 836 5.78 -15.96 20.49
CA LYS A 836 5.66 -15.89 19.03
C LYS A 836 4.40 -16.63 18.59
N VAL A 837 3.59 -16.01 17.74
CA VAL A 837 2.43 -16.68 17.13
C VAL A 837 2.91 -17.79 16.18
N PRO A 838 2.43 -19.05 16.32
CA PRO A 838 2.83 -20.16 15.48
C PRO A 838 2.18 -20.09 14.09
N ASP A 839 2.94 -20.47 13.07
CA ASP A 839 2.44 -20.72 11.71
C ASP A 839 2.60 -22.22 11.43
N ILE A 840 1.50 -22.93 11.14
CA ILE A 840 1.52 -24.36 10.84
C ILE A 840 1.35 -24.54 9.33
N ASP A 841 2.46 -24.89 8.68
CA ASP A 841 2.53 -25.17 7.26
C ASP A 841 2.25 -26.65 6.98
N LEU A 842 1.33 -26.94 6.06
CA LEU A 842 0.99 -28.31 5.65
C LEU A 842 1.07 -28.43 4.12
N ASN A 843 1.83 -29.40 3.63
CA ASN A 843 1.91 -29.73 2.21
C ASN A 843 0.90 -30.82 1.86
N PHE A 844 -0.25 -30.43 1.32
CA PHE A 844 -1.23 -31.36 0.75
C PHE A 844 -0.85 -31.71 -0.68
N SER A 845 -1.33 -32.85 -1.17
CA SER A 845 -1.34 -33.11 -2.61
C SER A 845 -2.07 -31.98 -3.35
N GLY A 846 -1.50 -31.52 -4.47
CA GLY A 846 -2.16 -30.54 -5.34
C GLY A 846 -3.58 -30.97 -5.78
N GLU A 847 -3.83 -32.27 -5.89
CA GLU A 847 -5.16 -32.82 -6.23
C GLU A 847 -6.17 -32.71 -5.08
N TYR A 848 -5.69 -32.68 -3.83
CA TYR A 848 -6.53 -32.67 -2.63
C TYR A 848 -6.68 -31.29 -1.99
N GLN A 849 -5.79 -30.34 -2.33
CA GLN A 849 -5.71 -29.02 -1.70
C GLN A 849 -7.06 -28.30 -1.63
N ALA A 850 -7.83 -28.28 -2.72
CA ALA A 850 -9.13 -27.63 -2.76
C ALA A 850 -10.16 -28.27 -1.79
N ARG A 851 -10.14 -29.60 -1.65
CA ARG A 851 -11.00 -30.31 -0.68
C ARG A 851 -10.59 -30.01 0.75
N ALA A 852 -9.28 -29.86 0.98
CA ALA A 852 -8.75 -29.49 2.27
C ALA A 852 -9.18 -28.05 2.65
N HIS A 853 -9.13 -27.09 1.73
CA HIS A 853 -9.69 -25.75 1.95
C HIS A 853 -11.18 -25.78 2.25
N GLN A 854 -11.96 -26.58 1.51
CA GLN A 854 -13.39 -26.74 1.77
C GLN A 854 -13.66 -27.30 3.17
N HIS A 855 -12.84 -28.24 3.64
CA HIS A 855 -12.97 -28.78 4.99
C HIS A 855 -12.67 -27.75 6.09
N ALA A 856 -11.70 -26.85 5.86
CA ALA A 856 -11.48 -25.71 6.77
C ALA A 856 -12.71 -24.79 6.82
N ILE A 857 -13.34 -24.52 5.67
CA ILE A 857 -14.59 -23.74 5.59
C ILE A 857 -15.73 -24.44 6.35
N GLU A 858 -15.84 -25.76 6.28
CA GLU A 858 -16.83 -26.53 7.05
C GLU A 858 -16.57 -26.45 8.56
N MET A 859 -15.30 -26.43 8.97
CA MET A 859 -14.90 -26.41 10.38
C MET A 859 -15.21 -25.08 11.08
N PHE A 860 -14.98 -23.95 10.39
CA PHE A 860 -15.11 -22.62 10.99
C PHE A 860 -16.30 -21.80 10.48
N GLY A 861 -16.88 -22.20 9.34
CA GLY A 861 -17.98 -21.50 8.69
C GLY A 861 -17.54 -20.63 7.52
N LYS A 862 -18.38 -20.58 6.47
CA LYS A 862 -18.11 -19.86 5.21
C LYS A 862 -17.88 -18.36 5.38
N THR A 863 -18.48 -17.73 6.39
CA THR A 863 -18.33 -16.30 6.65
C THR A 863 -17.11 -15.96 7.50
N GLN A 864 -16.40 -16.96 8.01
CA GLN A 864 -15.26 -16.79 8.93
C GLN A 864 -13.92 -17.21 8.32
N VAL A 865 -13.92 -17.78 7.12
CA VAL A 865 -12.70 -18.24 6.44
C VAL A 865 -12.54 -17.49 5.13
N PHE A 866 -11.42 -16.80 4.98
CA PHE A 866 -11.09 -16.00 3.81
C PHE A 866 -9.76 -16.46 3.23
N ARG A 867 -9.61 -16.37 1.91
CA ARG A 867 -8.31 -16.57 1.29
C ARG A 867 -7.41 -15.37 1.62
N ALA A 868 -6.16 -15.59 1.99
CA ALA A 868 -5.24 -14.46 2.16
C ALA A 868 -5.04 -13.75 0.80
N GLY A 869 -5.30 -12.45 0.73
CA GLY A 869 -5.06 -11.64 -0.47
C GLY A 869 -3.58 -11.35 -0.69
N THR A 870 -3.22 -11.09 -1.95
CA THR A 870 -1.88 -10.60 -2.35
C THR A 870 -1.99 -9.36 -3.22
N ILE A 871 -0.99 -8.48 -3.14
CA ILE A 871 -0.95 -7.25 -3.94
C ILE A 871 0.13 -7.37 -5.01
N GLY A 872 -0.29 -7.36 -6.28
CA GLY A 872 0.61 -7.35 -7.42
C GLY A 872 1.05 -5.93 -7.76
N THR A 873 2.35 -5.64 -7.62
CA THR A 873 2.94 -4.33 -7.93
C THR A 873 3.76 -4.36 -9.23
N LEU A 874 4.09 -3.19 -9.77
CA LEU A 874 5.02 -3.04 -10.87
C LEU A 874 6.43 -3.46 -10.42
N ALA A 875 6.88 -4.62 -10.90
CA ALA A 875 8.25 -5.07 -10.77
C ALA A 875 9.17 -4.42 -11.80
N GLU A 876 10.48 -4.40 -11.52
CA GLU A 876 11.51 -3.73 -12.31
C GLU A 876 11.46 -4.09 -13.81
N LYS A 877 11.27 -5.38 -14.16
CA LYS A 877 11.16 -5.83 -15.56
C LYS A 877 9.98 -5.21 -16.31
N THR A 878 8.83 -5.09 -15.66
CA THR A 878 7.62 -4.51 -16.27
C THR A 878 7.77 -3.00 -16.40
N ALA A 879 8.24 -2.33 -15.34
CA ALA A 879 8.52 -0.89 -15.36
C ALA A 879 9.54 -0.53 -16.45
N PHE A 880 10.62 -1.31 -16.60
CA PHE A 880 11.62 -1.11 -17.66
C PHE A 880 11.01 -1.15 -19.06
N GLY A 881 10.11 -2.12 -19.31
CA GLY A 881 9.38 -2.21 -20.57
C GLY A 881 8.50 -0.98 -20.84
N MET A 882 7.85 -0.43 -19.81
CA MET A 882 7.03 0.78 -19.92
C MET A 882 7.87 2.01 -20.23
N VAL A 883 8.96 2.22 -19.49
CA VAL A 883 9.90 3.34 -19.69
C VAL A 883 10.52 3.29 -21.08
N LYS A 884 10.99 2.13 -21.51
CA LYS A 884 11.58 1.97 -22.84
C LYS A 884 10.59 2.33 -23.94
N LYS A 885 9.35 1.81 -23.84
CA LYS A 885 8.30 2.13 -24.79
C LYS A 885 7.93 3.62 -24.79
N TYR A 886 7.85 4.24 -23.61
CA TYR A 886 7.58 5.68 -23.44
C TYR A 886 8.60 6.54 -24.21
N LEU A 887 9.90 6.24 -24.05
CA LEU A 887 10.99 6.95 -24.73
C LEU A 887 10.97 6.68 -26.24
N GLU A 888 10.74 5.43 -26.67
CA GLU A 888 10.65 5.04 -28.08
C GLU A 888 9.53 5.80 -28.81
N GLU A 889 8.34 5.93 -28.21
CA GLU A 889 7.20 6.66 -28.79
C GLU A 889 7.47 8.17 -28.95
N ARG A 890 8.41 8.72 -28.17
CA ARG A 890 8.82 10.14 -28.24
C ARG A 890 10.06 10.36 -29.11
N GLY A 891 10.65 9.29 -29.65
CA GLY A 891 11.90 9.37 -30.41
C GLY A 891 13.10 9.75 -29.54
N GLU A 892 13.00 9.51 -28.23
CA GLU A 892 14.04 9.81 -27.26
C GLU A 892 14.90 8.56 -26.98
N SER A 893 16.16 8.78 -26.61
CA SER A 893 17.07 7.74 -26.16
C SER A 893 17.73 8.16 -24.85
N ALA A 894 17.66 7.28 -23.85
CA ALA A 894 18.27 7.49 -22.54
C ALA A 894 19.40 6.47 -22.31
N GLY A 895 20.45 6.88 -21.60
CA GLY A 895 21.50 5.96 -21.19
C GLY A 895 21.03 4.99 -20.12
N ASN A 896 21.77 3.91 -19.88
CA ASN A 896 21.36 2.87 -18.92
C ASN A 896 21.10 3.40 -17.49
N ALA A 897 21.88 4.39 -17.03
CA ALA A 897 21.64 4.99 -15.71
C ALA A 897 20.29 5.72 -15.63
N GLU A 898 19.88 6.43 -16.69
CA GLU A 898 18.60 7.15 -16.69
C GLU A 898 17.43 6.18 -16.86
N LEU A 899 17.59 5.13 -17.68
CA LEU A 899 16.63 4.04 -17.77
C LEU A 899 16.41 3.39 -16.40
N ASP A 900 17.48 3.10 -15.65
CA ASP A 900 17.40 2.54 -14.29
C ASP A 900 16.65 3.50 -13.35
N ARG A 901 16.94 4.81 -13.38
CA ARG A 901 16.25 5.82 -12.55
C ARG A 901 14.75 5.85 -12.82
N LEU A 902 14.37 6.04 -14.09
CA LEU A 902 12.97 6.11 -14.51
C LEU A 902 12.22 4.81 -14.20
N THR A 903 12.90 3.66 -14.35
CA THR A 903 12.36 2.34 -14.00
C THR A 903 12.08 2.25 -12.51
N LEU A 904 13.08 2.56 -11.67
CA LEU A 904 12.94 2.49 -10.21
C LEU A 904 11.89 3.46 -9.67
N GLY A 905 11.72 4.63 -10.30
CA GLY A 905 10.67 5.59 -9.95
C GLY A 905 9.24 5.04 -10.15
N CYS A 906 9.05 4.10 -11.08
CA CYS A 906 7.76 3.46 -11.34
C CYS A 906 7.51 2.17 -10.52
N VAL A 907 8.54 1.62 -9.87
CA VAL A 907 8.46 0.33 -9.15
C VAL A 907 7.64 0.48 -7.86
N GLY A 908 6.85 -0.56 -7.55
CA GLY A 908 6.06 -0.63 -6.32
C GLY A 908 4.63 -0.10 -6.44
N VAL A 909 4.28 0.57 -7.54
CA VAL A 909 2.89 0.98 -7.83
C VAL A 909 2.02 -0.27 -7.98
N ARG A 910 0.87 -0.31 -7.31
CA ARG A 910 -0.11 -1.39 -7.41
C ARG A 910 -0.63 -1.48 -8.84
N ARG A 911 -0.74 -2.70 -9.33
CA ARG A 911 -1.29 -3.02 -10.65
C ARG A 911 -2.51 -3.94 -10.58
N THR A 912 -2.48 -4.92 -9.68
CA THR A 912 -3.55 -5.92 -9.52
C THR A 912 -3.56 -6.46 -8.10
N THR A 913 -4.58 -7.23 -7.75
CA THR A 913 -4.60 -8.11 -6.57
C THR A 913 -4.58 -9.57 -7.02
N GLY A 914 -4.36 -10.46 -6.07
CA GLY A 914 -4.36 -11.91 -6.28
C GLY A 914 -4.67 -12.65 -4.98
N GLN A 915 -4.37 -13.93 -4.98
CA GLN A 915 -4.60 -14.81 -3.83
C GLN A 915 -3.31 -15.52 -3.40
N HIS A 916 -3.18 -15.78 -2.09
CA HIS A 916 -2.12 -16.60 -1.55
C HIS A 916 -2.22 -18.02 -2.12
N PRO A 917 -1.10 -18.75 -2.33
CA PRO A 917 -1.13 -20.11 -2.89
C PRO A 917 -1.83 -21.17 -2.02
N GLY A 918 -1.94 -20.95 -0.70
CA GLY A 918 -2.60 -21.91 0.20
C GLY A 918 -3.14 -21.35 1.52
N GLY A 919 -2.99 -20.05 1.75
CA GLY A 919 -3.21 -19.43 3.06
C GLY A 919 -4.66 -19.07 3.26
N LEU A 920 -5.29 -19.68 4.27
CA LEU A 920 -6.63 -19.32 4.72
C LEU A 920 -6.54 -18.54 6.03
N VAL A 921 -7.13 -17.36 6.06
CA VAL A 921 -7.25 -16.52 7.25
C VAL A 921 -8.55 -16.87 7.95
N VAL A 922 -8.47 -17.18 9.24
CA VAL A 922 -9.61 -17.57 10.06
C VAL A 922 -9.95 -16.46 11.04
N VAL A 923 -11.18 -15.95 10.94
CA VAL A 923 -11.76 -14.92 11.80
C VAL A 923 -12.55 -15.60 12.94
N PRO A 924 -12.47 -15.08 14.18
CA PRO A 924 -13.29 -15.58 15.29
C PRO A 924 -14.79 -15.48 15.03
N ASP A 925 -15.56 -16.44 15.55
CA ASP A 925 -17.01 -16.52 15.37
C ASP A 925 -17.80 -15.38 16.04
N ASP A 926 -17.18 -14.67 16.99
CA ASP A 926 -17.73 -13.50 17.68
C ASP A 926 -17.28 -12.16 17.10
N MET A 927 -16.58 -12.16 15.95
CA MET A 927 -16.11 -10.98 15.24
C MET A 927 -16.43 -11.06 13.75
N ASP A 928 -16.32 -9.92 13.07
CA ASP A 928 -16.42 -9.82 11.61
C ASP A 928 -15.04 -9.61 11.00
N VAL A 929 -14.86 -9.97 9.73
CA VAL A 929 -13.59 -9.71 9.03
C VAL A 929 -13.27 -8.21 8.98
N GLU A 930 -14.31 -7.37 8.89
CA GLU A 930 -14.21 -5.90 8.90
C GLU A 930 -13.84 -5.30 10.26
N ASP A 931 -13.66 -6.11 11.31
CA ASP A 931 -12.94 -5.67 12.52
C ASP A 931 -11.42 -5.59 12.30
N PHE A 932 -10.91 -6.22 11.23
CA PHE A 932 -9.48 -6.34 10.90
C PHE A 932 -9.12 -5.77 9.53
N THR A 933 -9.93 -6.07 8.50
CA THR A 933 -9.66 -5.68 7.11
C THR A 933 -10.94 -5.71 6.28
N ALA A 934 -10.95 -4.99 5.16
CA ALA A 934 -11.96 -5.20 4.12
C ALA A 934 -11.73 -6.55 3.40
N VAL A 935 -12.65 -6.92 2.51
CA VAL A 935 -12.53 -8.10 1.64
C VAL A 935 -12.85 -7.77 0.18
N GLN A 936 -12.32 -8.56 -0.75
CA GLN A 936 -12.54 -8.37 -2.18
C GLN A 936 -12.43 -9.69 -2.95
N HIS A 937 -12.81 -9.69 -4.22
CA HIS A 937 -12.43 -10.75 -5.15
C HIS A 937 -10.97 -10.60 -5.59
N PRO A 938 -10.23 -11.71 -5.77
CA PRO A 938 -8.88 -11.65 -6.32
C PRO A 938 -8.91 -11.16 -7.77
N ALA A 939 -8.01 -10.25 -8.12
CA ALA A 939 -7.94 -9.62 -9.45
C ALA A 939 -9.25 -8.93 -9.90
N ASP A 940 -10.10 -8.58 -8.93
CA ASP A 940 -11.41 -7.96 -9.13
C ASP A 940 -12.34 -8.78 -10.07
N ASP A 941 -12.18 -10.11 -10.07
CA ASP A 941 -12.99 -11.04 -10.86
C ASP A 941 -14.37 -11.27 -10.19
N PRO A 942 -15.48 -10.73 -10.73
CA PRO A 942 -16.80 -10.83 -10.12
C PRO A 942 -17.38 -12.25 -10.17
N ASP A 943 -16.83 -13.13 -11.01
CA ASP A 943 -17.26 -14.53 -11.14
C ASP A 943 -16.46 -15.47 -10.21
N SER A 944 -15.53 -14.94 -9.42
CA SER A 944 -14.72 -15.74 -8.49
C SER A 944 -15.53 -16.19 -7.28
N ASP A 945 -15.60 -17.50 -7.06
CA ASP A 945 -16.15 -18.09 -5.83
C ASP A 945 -15.29 -17.82 -4.57
N THR A 946 -14.10 -17.25 -4.75
CA THR A 946 -13.14 -16.98 -3.67
C THR A 946 -13.18 -15.52 -3.25
N VAL A 947 -13.34 -15.31 -1.95
CA VAL A 947 -13.20 -14.00 -1.30
C VAL A 947 -11.84 -13.93 -0.61
N THR A 948 -11.10 -12.87 -0.89
CA THR A 948 -9.78 -12.60 -0.33
C THR A 948 -9.81 -11.47 0.69
N THR A 949 -8.93 -11.54 1.69
CA THR A 949 -8.64 -10.38 2.55
C THR A 949 -8.07 -9.23 1.72
N HIS A 950 -8.50 -8.00 2.02
CA HIS A 950 -8.05 -6.81 1.29
C HIS A 950 -6.60 -6.45 1.64
N PHE A 951 -6.22 -6.65 2.91
CA PHE A 951 -4.83 -6.63 3.35
C PHE A 951 -4.13 -7.96 3.10
N GLU A 952 -2.84 -7.88 2.83
CA GLU A 952 -1.96 -9.05 2.83
C GLU A 952 -1.81 -9.59 4.26
N TYR A 953 -1.76 -10.92 4.40
CA TYR A 953 -1.75 -11.57 5.73
C TYR A 953 -0.62 -11.08 6.65
N HIS A 954 0.55 -10.76 6.10
CA HIS A 954 1.70 -10.28 6.90
C HIS A 954 1.38 -9.03 7.73
N CYS A 955 0.39 -8.22 7.33
CA CYS A 955 -0.05 -7.05 8.10
C CYS A 955 -0.85 -7.42 9.36
N MET A 956 -1.41 -8.63 9.39
CA MET A 956 -2.35 -9.13 10.39
C MET A 956 -1.84 -10.40 11.10
N GLU A 957 -0.58 -10.79 10.89
CA GLU A 957 0.00 -12.05 11.40
C GLU A 957 -0.02 -12.16 12.94
N ASP A 958 -0.02 -11.01 13.61
CA ASP A 958 -0.14 -10.92 15.07
C ASP A 958 -1.59 -11.02 15.55
N ASN A 959 -2.57 -10.84 14.67
CA ASN A 959 -3.97 -10.62 15.01
C ASN A 959 -4.88 -11.80 14.65
N LEU A 960 -4.68 -12.40 13.48
CA LEU A 960 -5.52 -13.49 12.97
C LEU A 960 -4.70 -14.73 12.70
N LEU A 961 -5.36 -15.88 12.77
CA LEU A 961 -4.76 -17.16 12.48
C LEU A 961 -4.75 -17.43 10.98
N LYS A 962 -3.64 -17.95 10.46
CA LYS A 962 -3.56 -18.52 9.12
C LYS A 962 -3.37 -20.03 9.18
N LEU A 963 -4.11 -20.74 8.34
CA LEU A 963 -3.88 -22.14 7.99
C LEU A 963 -3.21 -22.17 6.62
N ASP A 964 -1.92 -22.49 6.55
CA ASP A 964 -1.19 -22.54 5.29
C ASP A 964 -1.25 -23.95 4.70
N MET A 965 -2.26 -24.14 3.85
CA MET A 965 -2.61 -25.42 3.24
C MET A 965 -2.13 -25.41 1.79
N LEU A 966 -0.86 -25.74 1.60
CA LEU A 966 -0.16 -25.61 0.32
C LEU A 966 -0.36 -26.87 -0.54
N GLY A 967 -0.47 -26.69 -1.85
CA GLY A 967 -0.40 -27.78 -2.81
C GLY A 967 1.08 -28.09 -3.12
N HIS A 968 1.45 -29.36 -3.03
CA HIS A 968 2.80 -29.85 -3.30
C HIS A 968 2.75 -31.14 -4.14
N ASP A 969 3.80 -31.37 -4.92
CA ASP A 969 3.89 -32.52 -5.81
C ASP A 969 4.37 -33.78 -5.05
N ASP A 970 5.27 -33.65 -4.08
CA ASP A 970 5.80 -34.80 -3.31
C ASP A 970 4.72 -35.72 -2.73
N PRO A 971 3.67 -35.24 -2.02
CA PRO A 971 2.62 -36.14 -1.53
C PRO A 971 1.86 -36.86 -2.67
N THR A 972 1.73 -36.20 -3.82
CA THR A 972 1.09 -36.76 -5.02
C THR A 972 1.97 -37.84 -5.64
N MET A 973 3.28 -37.58 -5.77
CA MET A 973 4.27 -38.50 -6.33
C MET A 973 4.45 -39.74 -5.45
N ILE A 974 4.61 -39.56 -4.13
CA ILE A 974 4.76 -40.67 -3.18
C ILE A 974 3.51 -41.54 -3.19
N ARG A 975 2.31 -40.95 -3.13
CA ARG A 975 1.06 -41.70 -3.24
C ARG A 975 0.99 -42.51 -4.53
N MET A 976 1.32 -41.90 -5.67
CA MET A 976 1.33 -42.60 -6.95
C MET A 976 2.30 -43.80 -6.92
N LEU A 977 3.47 -43.65 -6.30
CA LEU A 977 4.41 -44.76 -6.12
C LEU A 977 3.88 -45.85 -5.19
N GLU A 978 3.22 -45.51 -4.08
CA GLU A 978 2.56 -46.48 -3.20
C GLU A 978 1.46 -47.24 -3.95
N ASP A 979 0.60 -46.53 -4.70
CA ASP A 979 -0.50 -47.11 -5.49
C ASP A 979 0.02 -48.05 -6.59
N LEU A 980 1.16 -47.73 -7.21
CA LEU A 980 1.77 -48.53 -8.28
C LEU A 980 2.55 -49.75 -7.75
N THR A 981 3.21 -49.62 -6.61
CA THR A 981 4.14 -50.65 -6.11
C THR A 981 3.56 -51.50 -4.98
N GLY A 982 2.53 -51.01 -4.28
CA GLY A 982 2.02 -51.58 -3.05
C GLY A 982 2.95 -51.44 -1.85
N VAL A 983 4.05 -50.69 -1.99
CA VAL A 983 5.02 -50.43 -0.91
C VAL A 983 4.51 -49.29 -0.04
N ASN A 984 4.50 -49.48 1.27
CA ASN A 984 4.17 -48.43 2.23
C ASN A 984 5.38 -47.50 2.43
N ALA A 985 5.26 -46.26 1.96
CA ALA A 985 6.32 -45.26 1.99
C ALA A 985 6.82 -44.96 3.42
N ARG A 986 5.94 -45.04 4.42
CA ARG A 986 6.28 -44.79 5.83
C ARG A 986 7.11 -45.89 6.49
N ALA A 987 7.21 -47.05 5.85
CA ALA A 987 8.02 -48.17 6.33
C ALA A 987 9.42 -48.21 5.69
N ILE A 988 9.73 -47.28 4.77
CA ILE A 988 11.02 -47.23 4.09
C ILE A 988 12.10 -46.73 5.06
N PRO A 989 13.24 -47.44 5.20
CA PRO A 989 14.34 -46.99 6.04
C PRO A 989 15.05 -45.76 5.44
N LEU A 990 15.41 -44.80 6.28
CA LEU A 990 16.10 -43.56 5.86
C LEU A 990 17.60 -43.76 5.61
N ASP A 991 18.15 -44.91 5.98
CA ASP A 991 19.58 -45.25 5.90
C ASP A 991 19.88 -46.40 4.92
N ASP A 992 18.96 -46.70 3.99
CA ASP A 992 19.19 -47.73 2.99
C ASP A 992 20.48 -47.43 2.19
N PRO A 993 21.50 -48.31 2.22
CA PRO A 993 22.81 -48.02 1.62
C PRO A 993 22.77 -47.75 0.12
N ASP A 994 21.90 -48.47 -0.60
CA ASP A 994 21.75 -48.33 -2.05
C ASP A 994 21.11 -46.97 -2.38
N THR A 995 20.04 -46.60 -1.67
CA THR A 995 19.38 -45.30 -1.79
C THR A 995 20.33 -44.16 -1.43
N MET A 996 21.03 -44.25 -0.30
CA MET A 996 22.00 -43.20 0.12
C MET A 996 23.15 -43.04 -0.89
N SER A 997 23.55 -44.12 -1.56
CA SER A 997 24.61 -44.06 -2.56
C SER A 997 24.27 -43.17 -3.76
N ILE A 998 22.99 -42.96 -4.09
CA ILE A 998 22.57 -42.12 -5.23
C ILE A 998 23.03 -40.67 -5.07
N PHE A 999 23.20 -40.19 -3.84
CA PHE A 999 23.65 -38.82 -3.57
C PHE A 999 25.15 -38.62 -3.83
N THR A 1000 25.91 -39.70 -4.01
CA THR A 1000 27.36 -39.65 -4.30
C THR A 1000 27.75 -40.29 -5.62
N SER A 1001 26.91 -41.20 -6.15
CA SER A 1001 27.18 -41.93 -7.39
C SER A 1001 25.89 -42.39 -8.08
N SER A 1002 25.86 -42.39 -9.41
CA SER A 1002 24.78 -42.99 -10.20
C SER A 1002 24.93 -44.51 -10.42
N LYS A 1003 25.97 -45.14 -9.85
CA LYS A 1003 26.35 -46.53 -10.12
C LYS A 1003 25.26 -47.54 -9.78
N VAL A 1004 24.57 -47.38 -8.65
CA VAL A 1004 23.51 -48.30 -8.21
C VAL A 1004 22.31 -48.30 -9.16
N LEU A 1005 22.11 -47.21 -9.91
CA LEU A 1005 21.08 -47.09 -10.94
C LEU A 1005 21.48 -47.77 -12.26
N GLY A 1006 22.75 -48.20 -12.40
CA GLY A 1006 23.29 -48.82 -13.61
C GLY A 1006 23.85 -47.84 -14.65
N PHE A 1007 23.97 -46.54 -14.31
CA PHE A 1007 24.34 -45.47 -15.26
C PHE A 1007 25.53 -44.61 -14.77
N GLU A 1008 26.65 -45.25 -14.45
CA GLU A 1008 27.83 -44.57 -13.88
C GLU A 1008 28.43 -43.53 -14.83
N ASN A 1009 28.46 -42.26 -14.41
CA ASN A 1009 28.97 -41.10 -15.18
C ASN A 1009 28.31 -40.90 -16.56
N ASP A 1010 27.02 -41.20 -16.66
CA ASP A 1010 26.21 -40.94 -17.85
C ASP A 1010 26.21 -39.43 -18.21
N GLU A 1011 26.22 -39.11 -19.51
CA GLU A 1011 26.32 -37.71 -19.99
C GLU A 1011 25.12 -36.84 -19.58
N ILE A 1012 23.96 -37.46 -19.34
CA ILE A 1012 22.71 -36.78 -18.97
C ILE A 1012 22.56 -36.78 -17.44
N LEU A 1013 22.78 -37.92 -16.78
CA LEU A 1013 22.58 -38.03 -15.33
C LEU A 1013 23.69 -37.34 -14.54
N GLY A 1014 24.92 -37.37 -15.06
CA GLY A 1014 26.10 -36.84 -14.40
C GLY A 1014 26.69 -37.81 -13.36
N PRO A 1015 27.54 -37.31 -12.45
CA PRO A 1015 28.29 -38.16 -11.52
C PRO A 1015 27.46 -38.68 -10.34
N THR A 1016 26.34 -38.04 -10.01
CA THR A 1016 25.42 -38.48 -8.93
C THR A 1016 24.13 -39.07 -9.51
N GLY A 1017 23.47 -39.93 -8.76
CA GLY A 1017 22.15 -40.50 -9.06
C GLY A 1017 20.96 -39.65 -8.62
N ALA A 1018 21.17 -38.45 -8.08
CA ALA A 1018 20.11 -37.59 -7.53
C ALA A 1018 19.22 -36.86 -8.58
N VAL A 1019 19.16 -37.38 -9.80
CA VAL A 1019 18.33 -36.81 -10.88
C VAL A 1019 16.86 -37.11 -10.61
N ALA A 1020 16.00 -36.12 -10.83
CA ALA A 1020 14.57 -36.18 -10.52
C ALA A 1020 14.23 -36.39 -9.03
N ILE A 1021 15.22 -36.31 -8.13
CA ILE A 1021 14.99 -36.25 -6.68
C ILE A 1021 14.63 -34.80 -6.31
N PRO A 1022 13.50 -34.55 -5.62
CA PRO A 1022 13.13 -33.24 -5.13
C PRO A 1022 14.29 -32.56 -4.39
N GLU A 1023 14.47 -31.27 -4.65
CA GLU A 1023 15.57 -30.42 -4.15
C GLU A 1023 17.01 -30.78 -4.59
N PHE A 1024 17.34 -32.05 -4.77
CA PHE A 1024 18.69 -32.51 -5.12
C PHE A 1024 18.97 -32.63 -6.63
N ASN A 1025 17.98 -32.34 -7.48
CA ASN A 1025 18.10 -32.47 -8.94
C ASN A 1025 18.85 -31.31 -9.64
N THR A 1026 18.85 -30.11 -9.06
CA THR A 1026 19.39 -28.92 -9.73
C THR A 1026 20.90 -29.04 -9.98
N ARG A 1027 21.44 -28.33 -10.99
CA ARG A 1027 22.91 -28.30 -11.20
C ARG A 1027 23.64 -27.75 -9.98
N PHE A 1028 23.02 -26.84 -9.26
CA PHE A 1028 23.55 -26.23 -8.05
C PHE A 1028 23.65 -27.25 -6.91
N THR A 1029 22.57 -27.96 -6.62
CA THR A 1029 22.54 -28.95 -5.52
C THR A 1029 23.33 -30.21 -5.84
N ARG A 1030 23.36 -30.67 -7.09
CA ARG A 1030 24.30 -31.73 -7.51
C ARG A 1030 25.77 -31.32 -7.42
N GLY A 1031 26.09 -30.05 -7.70
CA GLY A 1031 27.44 -29.52 -7.45
C GLY A 1031 27.80 -29.55 -5.96
N MET A 1032 26.85 -29.22 -5.10
CA MET A 1032 27.01 -29.30 -3.64
C MET A 1032 27.23 -30.74 -3.15
N LEU A 1033 26.49 -31.71 -3.70
CA LEU A 1033 26.70 -33.14 -3.42
C LEU A 1033 28.13 -33.57 -3.79
N MET A 1034 28.65 -33.14 -4.94
CA MET A 1034 30.01 -33.45 -5.35
C MET A 1034 31.08 -32.77 -4.48
N ASP A 1035 30.83 -31.53 -4.03
CA ASP A 1035 31.74 -30.80 -3.15
C ASP A 1035 31.81 -31.44 -1.73
N THR A 1036 30.79 -32.20 -1.31
CA THR A 1036 30.63 -32.67 0.08
C THR A 1036 30.63 -34.18 0.27
N MET A 1037 30.27 -34.96 -0.77
CA MET A 1037 30.22 -36.42 -0.78
C MET A 1037 29.52 -37.01 0.47
N PRO A 1038 28.22 -36.72 0.67
CA PRO A 1038 27.49 -37.10 1.89
C PRO A 1038 27.46 -38.62 2.08
N LYS A 1039 27.68 -39.07 3.33
CA LYS A 1039 27.67 -40.50 3.70
C LYS A 1039 26.57 -40.88 4.68
N ASP A 1040 25.92 -39.89 5.27
CA ASP A 1040 24.93 -40.02 6.32
C ASP A 1040 23.75 -39.06 6.06
N PHE A 1041 22.63 -39.33 6.70
CA PHE A 1041 21.38 -38.62 6.49
C PHE A 1041 21.45 -37.20 7.07
N ASN A 1042 22.08 -37.01 8.23
CA ASN A 1042 22.25 -35.68 8.82
C ASN A 1042 23.03 -34.72 7.90
N THR A 1043 23.99 -35.21 7.12
CA THR A 1043 24.66 -34.42 6.10
C THR A 1043 23.67 -33.97 5.02
N LEU A 1044 22.80 -34.85 4.51
CA LEU A 1044 21.77 -34.47 3.53
C LEU A 1044 20.82 -33.39 4.06
N VAL A 1045 20.39 -33.49 5.32
CA VAL A 1045 19.58 -32.45 5.99
C VAL A 1045 20.30 -31.10 5.96
N ARG A 1046 21.60 -31.07 6.25
CA ARG A 1046 22.40 -29.83 6.19
C ARG A 1046 22.54 -29.30 4.77
N LEU A 1047 22.73 -30.17 3.77
CA LEU A 1047 22.79 -29.76 2.37
C LEU A 1047 21.45 -29.19 1.88
N SER A 1048 20.33 -29.73 2.33
CA SER A 1048 18.99 -29.16 2.10
C SER A 1048 18.89 -27.74 2.68
N GLY A 1049 19.42 -27.52 3.88
CA GLY A 1049 19.51 -26.18 4.47
C GLY A 1049 20.39 -25.21 3.66
N PHE A 1050 21.55 -25.67 3.18
CA PHE A 1050 22.46 -24.85 2.36
C PHE A 1050 21.87 -24.47 1.00
N SER A 1051 21.06 -25.34 0.39
CA SER A 1051 20.57 -25.14 -0.97
C SER A 1051 19.48 -24.07 -1.09
N HIS A 1052 18.76 -23.81 -0.01
CA HIS A 1052 17.62 -22.88 0.02
C HIS A 1052 17.93 -21.53 0.65
N GLY A 1053 19.07 -21.40 1.31
CA GLY A 1053 19.49 -20.17 1.97
C GLY A 1053 20.16 -19.17 1.03
N THR A 1054 19.75 -17.90 1.11
CA THR A 1054 20.41 -16.80 0.37
C THR A 1054 21.76 -16.50 1.01
N ASP A 1055 22.85 -16.57 0.23
CA ASP A 1055 24.24 -16.38 0.67
C ASP A 1055 24.69 -17.34 1.80
N VAL A 1056 24.08 -18.52 1.85
CA VAL A 1056 24.47 -19.57 2.80
C VAL A 1056 25.60 -20.44 2.23
N TRP A 1057 25.48 -20.88 0.97
CA TRP A 1057 26.47 -21.75 0.33
C TRP A 1057 27.59 -20.97 -0.40
N LEU A 1058 27.26 -20.29 -1.50
CA LEU A 1058 28.23 -19.59 -2.34
C LEU A 1058 28.83 -18.38 -1.61
N GLY A 1059 30.16 -18.26 -1.60
CA GLY A 1059 30.87 -17.17 -0.91
C GLY A 1059 30.89 -17.30 0.61
N ASN A 1060 30.39 -18.42 1.15
CA ASN A 1060 30.24 -18.67 2.58
C ASN A 1060 30.56 -20.14 2.93
N ALA A 1061 29.57 -21.00 3.25
CA ALA A 1061 29.81 -22.37 3.72
C ALA A 1061 30.67 -23.20 2.75
N ARG A 1062 30.45 -23.05 1.43
CA ARG A 1062 31.25 -23.75 0.41
C ARG A 1062 32.74 -23.48 0.55
N ASP A 1063 33.12 -22.22 0.72
CA ASP A 1063 34.52 -21.82 0.76
C ASP A 1063 35.19 -22.29 2.06
N LEU A 1064 34.43 -22.33 3.16
CA LEU A 1064 34.88 -22.88 4.44
C LEU A 1064 35.12 -24.39 4.35
N ILE A 1065 34.20 -25.12 3.70
CA ILE A 1065 34.27 -26.58 3.55
C ILE A 1065 35.37 -26.99 2.57
N VAL A 1066 35.33 -26.47 1.33
CA VAL A 1066 36.32 -26.80 0.30
C VAL A 1066 37.71 -26.28 0.67
N GLY A 1067 37.79 -25.15 1.39
CA GLY A 1067 39.03 -24.61 1.92
C GLY A 1067 39.58 -25.32 3.16
N GLY A 1068 38.86 -26.30 3.72
CA GLY A 1068 39.28 -27.06 4.90
C GLY A 1068 39.29 -26.28 6.21
N THR A 1069 38.60 -25.14 6.28
CA THR A 1069 38.50 -24.31 7.50
C THR A 1069 37.50 -24.89 8.50
N ALA A 1070 36.40 -25.48 8.00
CA ALA A 1070 35.37 -26.12 8.79
C ALA A 1070 34.73 -27.27 7.98
N SER A 1071 34.26 -28.31 8.65
CA SER A 1071 33.50 -29.39 8.01
C SER A 1071 32.04 -29.02 7.74
N VAL A 1072 31.32 -29.87 7.01
CA VAL A 1072 29.86 -29.74 6.82
C VAL A 1072 29.12 -29.71 8.16
N LEU A 1073 29.60 -30.45 9.17
CA LEU A 1073 28.98 -30.55 10.49
C LEU A 1073 29.26 -29.33 11.40
N GLU A 1074 30.32 -28.57 11.11
CA GLU A 1074 30.69 -27.37 11.88
C GLU A 1074 30.10 -26.09 11.27
N THR A 1075 29.72 -26.11 10.00
CA THR A 1075 29.11 -24.97 9.31
C THR A 1075 27.59 -24.85 9.59
N VAL A 1076 27.05 -23.66 9.35
CA VAL A 1076 25.65 -23.33 9.66
C VAL A 1076 24.74 -23.71 8.49
N GLY A 1077 24.05 -24.84 8.60
CA GLY A 1077 23.11 -25.33 7.58
C GLY A 1077 21.67 -24.95 7.85
N CYS A 1078 21.29 -24.90 9.12
CA CYS A 1078 19.96 -24.53 9.59
C CYS A 1078 20.06 -23.45 10.68
N ARG A 1079 18.98 -22.68 10.89
CA ARG A 1079 19.00 -21.63 11.92
C ARG A 1079 19.18 -22.21 13.32
N ASP A 1080 18.62 -23.39 13.57
CA ASP A 1080 18.73 -24.12 14.83
C ASP A 1080 20.20 -24.36 15.22
N ASP A 1081 21.08 -24.60 14.24
CA ASP A 1081 22.51 -24.80 14.46
C ASP A 1081 23.15 -23.59 15.15
N ILE A 1082 22.70 -22.38 14.82
CA ILE A 1082 23.19 -21.13 15.44
C ILE A 1082 22.84 -21.12 16.92
N MET A 1083 21.57 -21.35 17.24
CA MET A 1083 21.11 -21.29 18.63
C MET A 1083 21.77 -22.38 19.47
N LEU A 1084 21.78 -23.63 18.99
CA LEU A 1084 22.36 -24.76 19.71
C LEU A 1084 23.88 -24.58 19.88
N TYR A 1085 24.59 -24.16 18.85
CA TYR A 1085 26.03 -23.93 18.93
C TYR A 1085 26.38 -22.82 19.92
N LEU A 1086 25.72 -21.67 19.85
CA LEU A 1086 25.98 -20.56 20.77
C LEU A 1086 25.66 -20.94 22.23
N ILE A 1087 24.58 -21.69 22.48
CA ILE A 1087 24.29 -22.23 23.82
C ILE A 1087 25.38 -23.20 24.28
N SER A 1088 25.87 -24.08 23.38
CA SER A 1088 26.95 -25.02 23.72
C SER A 1088 28.27 -24.32 24.07
N MET A 1089 28.52 -23.13 23.50
CA MET A 1089 29.65 -22.26 23.84
C MET A 1089 29.42 -21.47 25.15
N GLY A 1090 28.23 -21.54 25.75
CA GLY A 1090 27.88 -20.93 27.02
C GLY A 1090 27.12 -19.59 26.93
N LEU A 1091 26.72 -19.15 25.74
CA LEU A 1091 25.93 -17.92 25.60
C LEU A 1091 24.52 -18.08 26.19
N ASP A 1092 23.96 -16.98 26.71
CA ASP A 1092 22.59 -16.94 27.20
C ASP A 1092 21.58 -17.45 26.13
N PRO A 1093 20.70 -18.40 26.47
CA PRO A 1093 19.76 -18.99 25.49
C PRO A 1093 18.84 -17.98 24.80
N LYS A 1094 18.41 -16.91 25.50
CA LYS A 1094 17.56 -15.87 24.89
C LYS A 1094 18.36 -15.00 23.92
N MET A 1095 19.61 -14.69 24.24
CA MET A 1095 20.51 -13.98 23.33
C MET A 1095 20.79 -14.84 22.09
N SER A 1096 21.13 -16.11 22.27
CA SER A 1096 21.36 -17.08 21.19
C SER A 1096 20.15 -17.19 20.24
N PHE A 1097 18.93 -17.22 20.79
CA PHE A 1097 17.69 -17.18 20.01
C PHE A 1097 17.53 -15.88 19.21
N LYS A 1098 17.82 -14.72 19.82
CA LYS A 1098 17.74 -13.43 19.13
C LYS A 1098 18.75 -13.31 18.00
N ILE A 1099 19.97 -13.80 18.21
CA ILE A 1099 21.02 -13.86 17.18
C ILE A 1099 20.54 -14.75 16.03
N MET A 1100 20.09 -15.97 16.32
CA MET A 1100 19.52 -16.89 15.33
C MET A 1100 18.42 -16.23 14.50
N GLU A 1101 17.42 -15.62 15.14
CA GLU A 1101 16.29 -14.99 14.44
C GLU A 1101 16.70 -13.75 13.64
N ALA A 1102 17.72 -13.02 14.06
CA ALA A 1102 18.25 -11.88 13.30
C ALA A 1102 19.05 -12.33 12.07
N VAL A 1103 19.91 -13.34 12.23
CA VAL A 1103 20.73 -13.90 11.14
C VAL A 1103 19.85 -14.55 10.08
N ARG A 1104 18.90 -15.41 10.47
CA ARG A 1104 18.02 -16.11 9.51
C ARG A 1104 17.12 -15.17 8.68
N LYS A 1105 16.90 -13.94 9.15
CA LYS A 1105 16.13 -12.88 8.45
C LYS A 1105 17.03 -11.93 7.66
N GLY A 1106 18.34 -12.18 7.61
CA GLY A 1106 19.31 -11.31 6.94
C GLY A 1106 19.44 -9.92 7.57
N LYS A 1107 18.95 -9.73 8.81
CA LYS A 1107 19.03 -8.44 9.51
C LYS A 1107 20.49 -8.09 9.81
N VAL A 1108 21.29 -9.09 10.19
CA VAL A 1108 22.72 -8.93 10.46
C VAL A 1108 23.47 -8.57 9.18
N LYS A 1109 23.18 -9.24 8.05
CA LYS A 1109 23.77 -8.90 6.75
C LYS A 1109 23.53 -7.44 6.35
N LYS A 1110 22.31 -6.92 6.63
CA LYS A 1110 21.91 -5.56 6.25
C LYS A 1110 22.39 -4.48 7.22
N GLY A 1111 22.44 -4.78 8.52
CA GLY A 1111 22.63 -3.77 9.57
C GLY A 1111 23.75 -4.04 10.57
N GLY A 1112 24.50 -5.13 10.40
CA GLY A 1112 25.46 -5.62 11.39
C GLY A 1112 24.77 -6.31 12.57
N PHE A 1113 25.59 -6.86 13.48
CA PHE A 1113 25.09 -7.38 14.75
C PHE A 1113 24.66 -6.23 15.67
N GLN A 1114 23.72 -6.51 16.59
CA GLN A 1114 23.38 -5.54 17.63
C GLN A 1114 24.57 -5.33 18.57
N GLU A 1115 24.63 -4.15 19.20
CA GLU A 1115 25.69 -3.80 20.14
C GLU A 1115 25.83 -4.86 21.24
N GLY A 1116 27.06 -5.30 21.49
CA GLY A 1116 27.40 -6.33 22.48
C GLY A 1116 27.29 -7.78 22.00
N TRP A 1117 26.67 -8.07 20.85
CA TRP A 1117 26.53 -9.45 20.37
C TRP A 1117 27.83 -10.05 19.86
N GLU A 1118 28.64 -9.28 19.12
CA GLU A 1118 29.95 -9.75 18.65
C GLU A 1118 30.92 -9.95 19.81
N GLU A 1119 30.94 -9.03 20.77
CA GLU A 1119 31.74 -9.11 21.97
C GLU A 1119 31.36 -10.36 22.77
N ALA A 1120 30.07 -10.59 23.02
CA ALA A 1120 29.60 -11.77 23.72
C ALA A 1120 30.01 -13.09 23.01
N MET A 1121 29.89 -13.16 21.69
CA MET A 1121 30.35 -14.34 20.93
C MET A 1121 31.86 -14.56 21.08
N ARG A 1122 32.67 -13.49 20.99
CA ARG A 1122 34.13 -13.58 21.14
C ARG A 1122 34.55 -13.94 22.57
N GLU A 1123 33.89 -13.40 23.59
CA GLU A 1123 34.12 -13.72 25.01
C GLU A 1123 33.89 -15.21 25.30
N HIS A 1124 32.90 -15.80 24.64
CA HIS A 1124 32.60 -17.24 24.71
C HIS A 1124 33.36 -18.06 23.66
N GLN A 1125 34.45 -17.53 23.09
CA GLN A 1125 35.37 -18.24 22.20
C GLN A 1125 34.73 -18.76 20.89
N VAL A 1126 33.66 -18.12 20.41
CA VAL A 1126 33.10 -18.41 19.08
C VAL A 1126 34.13 -17.98 18.02
N PRO A 1127 34.52 -18.86 17.07
CA PRO A 1127 35.54 -18.54 16.07
C PRO A 1127 35.16 -17.37 15.15
N ASP A 1128 36.15 -16.55 14.80
CA ASP A 1128 35.96 -15.39 13.91
C ASP A 1128 35.36 -15.74 12.55
N TRP A 1129 35.72 -16.90 12.00
CA TRP A 1129 35.14 -17.38 10.74
C TRP A 1129 33.64 -17.66 10.87
N TYR A 1130 33.19 -18.12 12.04
CA TYR A 1130 31.78 -18.42 12.31
C TYR A 1130 30.98 -17.12 12.40
N ILE A 1131 31.49 -16.12 13.15
CA ILE A 1131 30.89 -14.78 13.23
C ILE A 1131 30.81 -14.14 11.82
N GLY A 1132 31.90 -14.23 11.05
CA GLY A 1132 31.93 -13.77 9.68
C GLY A 1132 30.98 -14.51 8.73
N SER A 1133 30.72 -15.80 8.98
CA SER A 1133 29.73 -16.58 8.25
C SER A 1133 28.30 -16.11 8.56
N LEU A 1134 27.97 -15.94 9.85
CA LEU A 1134 26.67 -15.42 10.30
C LEU A 1134 26.36 -14.04 9.71
N ALA A 1135 27.37 -13.17 9.57
CA ALA A 1135 27.21 -11.84 8.98
C ALA A 1135 26.85 -11.85 7.49
N LYS A 1136 27.11 -12.95 6.77
CA LYS A 1136 26.84 -13.06 5.33
C LYS A 1136 25.44 -13.60 5.01
N ILE A 1137 24.85 -14.37 5.91
CA ILE A 1137 23.59 -15.10 5.67
C ILE A 1137 22.45 -14.10 5.43
N GLY A 1138 21.83 -14.21 4.25
CA GLY A 1138 20.66 -13.42 3.88
C GLY A 1138 19.34 -14.06 4.30
N TYR A 1139 19.26 -15.40 4.26
CA TYR A 1139 18.09 -16.17 4.68
C TYR A 1139 18.48 -17.61 5.01
N LEU A 1140 17.81 -18.25 5.98
CA LEU A 1140 18.13 -19.60 6.46
C LEU A 1140 16.88 -20.37 6.95
N PHE A 1141 16.79 -21.66 6.62
CA PHE A 1141 15.68 -22.55 7.00
C PHE A 1141 15.78 -23.11 8.42
N PRO A 1142 14.63 -23.50 9.04
CA PRO A 1142 14.63 -24.37 10.22
C PRO A 1142 15.02 -25.81 9.89
N LYS A 1143 15.71 -26.48 10.83
CA LYS A 1143 16.09 -27.89 10.71
C LYS A 1143 14.88 -28.80 10.49
N ALA A 1144 13.76 -28.51 11.17
CA ALA A 1144 12.49 -29.21 10.97
C ALA A 1144 12.00 -29.24 9.52
N HIS A 1145 12.18 -28.14 8.77
CA HIS A 1145 11.81 -28.08 7.36
C HIS A 1145 12.80 -28.84 6.47
N ALA A 1146 14.08 -28.88 6.84
CA ALA A 1146 15.09 -29.60 6.08
C ALA A 1146 15.04 -31.13 6.30
N VAL A 1147 14.49 -31.56 7.44
CA VAL A 1147 14.26 -32.98 7.78
C VAL A 1147 12.99 -33.52 7.13
N ALA A 1148 11.92 -32.71 7.15
CA ALA A 1148 10.67 -32.98 6.45
C ALA A 1148 10.90 -33.01 4.92
#